data_AF-A0A7Y4VDE4-F1
#
_entry.id   AF-A0A7Y4VDE4-F1
#
_cell.length_a   1.000
_cell.length_b   1.000
_cell.length_c   1.000
_cell.angle_alpha   90.00
_cell.angle_beta   90.00
_cell.angle_gamma   90.00
#
_symmetry.space_group_name_H-M   'P 1'
#
loop_
_entity.id
_entity.type
_entity.pdbx_description
1 polymer ?
#
loop_
_entity_poly.entity_id
_entity_poly.type
_entity_poly.pdbx_seq_one_letter_code
_entity_poly.pdbx_strand_id
1 'polypeptide(L)'
;MFIHYTPSLTWRNAARFSICALLIATVGVLSATAGQNIYVSKLGDNSDGSSWSKAFRTVQAALNAVPDDKGGHRIIVRPDTYMEANLFPAQRGAAGAYNQLIGDTDGSLGSGTSGWVILDSGDAEKGFKSYDWWGTIRAYKRGWSKEHKAETFSSIGWDRWKFKNLYATGGDAGLFFDLVDTAEPFTVVVEDCVSIGRAFGGGAANILSRPDEPCVFRRCKLWCLDWWGDAAGAYVRAEHPEMPAYPDFVFEDCTLTGPDNALQAGNPGFAGFTRVKLKNCQLIALNFSQPQGKPGSGVIHSTIEGRFLHVDIEDSTLMGCKIFGAGKGDVSFTTTGDVKAYVQFNQDVPKGMHRLGHWPADVFQTILPTAPPTNRHALKVERPESREVCEVAPVVWKNRLTLMKCLRPASGGTKADYTLSLEDVETGRELVRFAEGYSLASAIVHKGTIYVFAARFESGDWNDVTMFKSKDLKHWEQKVVVKQEGEHLFNSSVCATPNGFVMAYESNDQKYTPFTIKFATSSDLENWSKLPETVFGADRYAACPCIRFVKGNYYLLYLEHRTPRWVFETYLARSKDLKSWQLSPANPILTPGLNDGVNASDPDILEFKGKTYLYYTVGDQRTWSKLRRSVADVPLSKFFDGYFSGLNIAKQSPTAVK
;
A
#
# COMPACT_ATOMS: atom_id res chain seq x y z
N MET A 1 64.90 -34.61 13.16
CA MET A 1 65.65 -35.54 14.02
C MET A 1 64.95 -36.89 13.90
N PHE A 2 65.63 -37.86 13.30
CA PHE A 2 65.15 -39.20 12.98
C PHE A 2 64.84 -40.02 14.25
N ILE A 3 63.92 -40.99 14.16
CA ILE A 3 64.19 -42.45 14.23
C ILE A 3 62.88 -43.23 14.46
N HIS A 4 62.66 -44.22 13.57
CA HIS A 4 61.68 -45.31 13.61
C HIS A 4 61.85 -46.24 14.83
N TYR A 5 60.81 -46.99 15.21
CA TYR A 5 60.90 -48.46 15.42
C TYR A 5 59.50 -49.11 15.59
N THR A 6 59.12 -49.96 14.64
CA THR A 6 58.32 -51.20 14.80
C THR A 6 59.33 -52.38 14.79
N PRO A 7 59.04 -53.66 15.14
CA PRO A 7 57.75 -54.39 15.08
C PRO A 7 57.51 -55.47 16.17
N SER A 8 56.32 -56.12 16.18
CA SER A 8 56.21 -57.59 16.10
C SER A 8 54.76 -58.07 16.14
N LEU A 9 54.46 -58.99 15.22
CA LEU A 9 53.21 -59.69 14.96
C LEU A 9 53.16 -61.00 15.77
N THR A 10 52.04 -61.37 16.39
CA THR A 10 51.60 -62.79 16.45
C THR A 10 50.09 -62.88 16.65
N TRP A 11 49.46 -63.60 15.73
CA TRP A 11 48.06 -64.01 15.71
C TRP A 11 47.80 -65.20 16.66
N ARG A 12 46.62 -65.24 17.30
CA ARG A 12 45.85 -66.48 17.53
C ARG A 12 44.38 -66.19 17.84
N ASN A 13 43.56 -66.76 16.97
CA ASN A 13 42.09 -66.87 16.88
C ASN A 13 41.36 -67.16 18.21
N ALA A 14 40.14 -66.60 18.37
CA ALA A 14 38.89 -67.38 18.26
C ALA A 14 37.62 -66.56 18.60
N ALA A 15 36.81 -66.33 17.56
CA ALA A 15 35.35 -66.43 17.50
C ALA A 15 34.47 -65.93 18.68
N ARG A 16 33.80 -64.78 18.47
CA ARG A 16 32.35 -64.59 18.72
C ARG A 16 31.76 -63.64 17.68
N PHE A 17 31.11 -64.20 16.66
CA PHE A 17 30.23 -63.44 15.76
C PHE A 17 28.83 -63.40 16.40
N SER A 18 28.39 -62.23 16.84
CA SER A 18 26.97 -61.92 17.00
C SER A 18 26.49 -61.21 15.75
N ILE A 19 25.50 -61.82 15.10
CA ILE A 19 24.78 -61.29 13.95
C ILE A 19 23.93 -60.11 14.44
N CYS A 20 24.33 -58.88 14.09
CA CYS A 20 23.42 -57.74 14.09
C CYS A 20 22.76 -57.68 12.71
N ALA A 21 21.50 -58.11 12.64
CA ALA A 21 20.64 -57.85 11.50
C ALA A 21 20.35 -56.35 11.44
N LEU A 22 20.92 -55.67 10.45
CA LEU A 22 20.60 -54.28 10.12
C LEU A 22 19.25 -54.28 9.38
N LEU A 23 18.16 -54.08 10.13
CA LEU A 23 16.87 -53.69 9.56
C LEU A 23 17.03 -52.25 9.06
N ILE A 24 17.28 -52.10 7.76
CA ILE A 24 17.12 -50.83 7.05
C ILE A 24 15.62 -50.57 7.01
N ALA A 25 15.11 -49.89 8.03
CA ALA A 25 13.83 -49.21 7.93
C ALA A 25 14.03 -48.06 6.94
N THR A 26 13.54 -48.24 5.72
CA THR A 26 13.29 -47.14 4.79
C THR A 26 12.22 -46.25 5.42
N VAL A 27 12.64 -45.35 6.30
CA VAL A 27 11.86 -44.17 6.65
C VAL A 27 11.75 -43.38 5.36
N GLY A 28 10.61 -43.49 4.71
CA GLY A 28 10.22 -42.55 3.67
C GLY A 28 10.23 -41.18 4.32
N VAL A 29 11.30 -40.41 4.10
CA VAL A 29 11.24 -38.97 4.22
C VAL A 29 10.24 -38.55 3.16
N LEU A 30 8.98 -38.40 3.57
CA LEU A 30 8.02 -37.61 2.84
C LEU A 30 8.69 -36.24 2.67
N SER A 31 9.24 -36.01 1.49
CA SER A 31 9.62 -34.68 1.05
C SER A 31 8.36 -33.85 1.19
N ALA A 32 8.26 -33.05 2.26
CA ALA A 32 7.24 -32.03 2.36
C ALA A 32 7.37 -31.21 1.08
N THR A 33 6.36 -31.27 0.23
CA THR A 33 6.28 -30.43 -0.95
C THR A 33 6.41 -29.00 -0.47
N ALA A 34 7.48 -28.30 -0.87
CA ALA A 34 7.71 -26.93 -0.44
C ALA A 34 6.46 -26.10 -0.75
N GLY A 35 5.98 -25.36 0.25
CA GLY A 35 4.80 -24.50 0.08
C GLY A 35 4.99 -23.52 -1.07
N GLN A 36 3.90 -23.25 -1.79
CA GLN A 36 3.92 -22.41 -3.00
C GLN A 36 3.90 -20.93 -2.65
N ASN A 37 4.63 -20.12 -3.42
CA ASN A 37 4.47 -18.66 -3.42
C ASN A 37 3.40 -18.27 -4.44
N ILE A 38 2.41 -17.49 -4.00
CA ILE A 38 1.33 -16.94 -4.82
C ILE A 38 1.42 -15.42 -4.73
N TYR A 39 1.53 -14.72 -5.86
CA TYR A 39 1.75 -13.28 -5.91
C TYR A 39 0.45 -12.52 -6.20
N VAL A 40 0.29 -11.37 -5.54
CA VAL A 40 -0.84 -10.45 -5.73
C VAL A 40 -0.33 -9.07 -6.13
N SER A 41 -0.73 -8.59 -7.31
CA SER A 41 -0.34 -7.29 -7.86
C SER A 41 -1.35 -6.84 -8.90
N LYS A 42 -1.79 -5.58 -8.83
CA LYS A 42 -2.62 -4.96 -9.87
C LYS A 42 -1.90 -4.79 -11.22
N LEU A 43 -0.57 -4.92 -11.24
CA LEU A 43 0.24 -4.93 -12.46
C LEU A 43 0.32 -6.33 -13.11
N GLY A 44 -0.18 -7.37 -12.43
CA GLY A 44 -0.20 -8.73 -12.95
C GLY A 44 -1.23 -8.94 -14.06
N ASP A 45 -1.01 -9.98 -14.86
CA ASP A 45 -1.92 -10.43 -15.91
C ASP A 45 -3.15 -11.18 -15.37
N ASN A 46 -3.21 -11.44 -14.06
CA ASN A 46 -4.28 -12.15 -13.37
C ASN A 46 -4.45 -13.63 -13.77
N SER A 47 -3.37 -14.31 -14.15
CA SER A 47 -3.40 -15.71 -14.60
C SER A 47 -3.36 -16.74 -13.46
N ASP A 48 -2.18 -17.03 -12.92
CA ASP A 48 -1.94 -18.17 -12.02
C ASP A 48 -1.24 -17.81 -10.70
N GLY A 49 -0.78 -16.57 -10.55
CA GLY A 49 -0.11 -16.12 -9.33
C GLY A 49 1.30 -16.68 -9.13
N SER A 50 1.91 -17.37 -10.09
CA SER A 50 3.23 -18.02 -9.92
C SER A 50 4.44 -17.07 -9.98
N SER A 51 4.22 -15.83 -10.41
CA SER A 51 5.24 -14.77 -10.47
C SER A 51 4.58 -13.38 -10.42
N TRP A 52 5.36 -12.31 -10.23
CA TRP A 52 4.84 -10.94 -10.25
C TRP A 52 4.13 -10.55 -11.55
N SER A 53 4.62 -11.02 -12.71
CA SER A 53 3.94 -10.78 -14.00
C SER A 53 2.64 -11.55 -14.12
N LYS A 54 2.57 -12.73 -13.49
CA LYS A 54 1.40 -13.59 -13.48
C LYS A 54 0.48 -13.40 -12.28
N ALA A 55 0.75 -12.39 -11.46
CA ALA A 55 0.11 -12.18 -10.18
C ALA A 55 -1.40 -12.01 -10.32
N PHE A 56 -2.14 -12.52 -9.33
CA PHE A 56 -3.56 -12.20 -9.20
C PHE A 56 -3.73 -10.71 -8.91
N ARG A 57 -4.82 -10.11 -9.40
CA ARG A 57 -5.13 -8.70 -9.14
C ARG A 57 -5.82 -8.47 -7.80
N THR A 58 -6.31 -9.53 -7.17
CA THR A 58 -7.03 -9.49 -5.89
C THR A 58 -6.44 -10.48 -4.89
N VAL A 59 -6.53 -10.16 -3.61
CA VAL A 59 -6.12 -11.02 -2.51
C VAL A 59 -7.04 -12.23 -2.42
N GLN A 60 -8.36 -12.06 -2.62
CA GLN A 60 -9.30 -13.19 -2.59
C GLN A 60 -9.01 -14.23 -3.68
N ALA A 61 -8.58 -13.82 -4.87
CA ALA A 61 -8.21 -14.78 -5.92
C ALA A 61 -7.00 -15.63 -5.52
N ALA A 62 -5.99 -15.01 -4.89
CA ALA A 62 -4.84 -15.74 -4.37
C ALA A 62 -5.20 -16.67 -3.21
N LEU A 63 -6.10 -16.25 -2.31
CA LEU A 63 -6.63 -17.08 -1.22
C LEU A 63 -7.38 -18.31 -1.72
N ASN A 64 -8.09 -18.17 -2.85
CA ASN A 64 -8.77 -19.28 -3.52
C ASN A 64 -7.81 -20.23 -4.23
N ALA A 65 -6.61 -19.75 -4.59
CA ALA A 65 -5.61 -20.51 -5.35
C ALA A 65 -4.68 -21.37 -4.46
N VAL A 66 -4.84 -21.32 -3.13
CA VAL A 66 -4.10 -22.21 -2.22
C VAL A 66 -4.53 -23.66 -2.49
N PRO A 67 -3.61 -24.56 -2.89
CA PRO A 67 -3.97 -25.82 -3.54
C PRO A 67 -4.42 -26.92 -2.57
N ASP A 68 -3.92 -26.91 -1.33
CA ASP A 68 -4.17 -27.96 -0.34
C ASP A 68 -4.05 -27.43 1.10
N ASP A 69 -4.40 -28.28 2.07
CA ASP A 69 -4.44 -28.01 3.50
C ASP A 69 -3.16 -28.45 4.24
N LYS A 70 -2.07 -28.77 3.52
CA LYS A 70 -0.79 -29.20 4.12
C LYS A 70 -0.01 -28.04 4.72
N GLY A 71 -0.44 -26.81 4.46
CA GLY A 71 0.16 -25.62 5.03
C GLY A 71 1.49 -25.20 4.40
N GLY A 72 2.06 -24.11 4.90
CA GLY A 72 3.35 -23.58 4.42
C GLY A 72 3.29 -22.75 3.13
N HIS A 73 2.11 -22.55 2.54
CA HIS A 73 1.93 -21.68 1.38
C HIS A 73 2.07 -20.21 1.75
N ARG A 74 2.52 -19.38 0.80
CA ARG A 74 2.75 -17.94 1.00
C ARG A 74 2.03 -17.13 -0.07
N ILE A 75 1.11 -16.27 0.34
CA ILE A 75 0.56 -15.21 -0.49
C ILE A 75 1.38 -13.95 -0.25
N ILE A 76 1.98 -13.41 -1.30
CA ILE A 76 2.86 -12.23 -1.24
C ILE A 76 2.18 -11.09 -2.00
N VAL A 77 1.89 -10.01 -1.29
CA VAL A 77 1.10 -8.89 -1.78
C VAL A 77 1.99 -7.67 -2.01
N ARG A 78 1.92 -7.10 -3.20
CA ARG A 78 2.64 -5.88 -3.59
C ARG A 78 2.07 -4.65 -2.86
N PRO A 79 2.89 -3.66 -2.46
CA PRO A 79 2.39 -2.38 -1.95
C PRO A 79 1.41 -1.71 -2.93
N ASP A 80 0.18 -1.51 -2.46
CA ASP A 80 -0.96 -0.83 -3.11
C ASP A 80 -2.11 -0.76 -2.09
N THR A 81 -3.27 -0.23 -2.51
CA THR A 81 -4.51 -0.31 -1.76
C THR A 81 -5.50 -1.24 -2.45
N TYR A 82 -5.84 -2.35 -1.82
CA TYR A 82 -6.79 -3.35 -2.29
C TYR A 82 -8.14 -3.10 -1.61
N MET A 83 -9.13 -2.68 -2.40
CA MET A 83 -10.50 -2.46 -1.92
C MET A 83 -11.22 -3.80 -1.85
N GLU A 84 -10.97 -4.56 -0.79
CA GLU A 84 -11.49 -5.92 -0.58
C GLU A 84 -11.97 -6.08 0.88
N ALA A 85 -13.11 -6.73 1.04
CA ALA A 85 -13.72 -7.02 2.33
C ALA A 85 -14.11 -8.50 2.40
N ASN A 86 -14.29 -9.00 3.61
CA ASN A 86 -14.77 -10.34 3.90
C ASN A 86 -13.93 -11.42 3.19
N LEU A 87 -12.61 -11.35 3.38
CA LEU A 87 -11.65 -12.31 2.84
C LEU A 87 -11.76 -13.65 3.56
N PHE A 88 -11.62 -14.75 2.81
CA PHE A 88 -11.58 -16.11 3.34
C PHE A 88 -10.65 -17.01 2.51
N PRO A 89 -9.86 -17.90 3.14
CA PRO A 89 -9.00 -18.83 2.42
C PRO A 89 -9.79 -20.06 1.96
N ALA A 90 -9.34 -20.67 0.86
CA ALA A 90 -9.84 -21.98 0.46
C ALA A 90 -9.35 -23.11 1.39
N GLN A 91 -8.18 -22.93 2.01
CA GLN A 91 -7.50 -23.96 2.81
C GLN A 91 -6.96 -23.41 4.14
N ARG A 92 -7.07 -24.22 5.19
CA ARG A 92 -6.44 -23.95 6.49
C ARG A 92 -4.93 -24.19 6.41
N GLY A 93 -4.18 -23.71 7.40
CA GLY A 93 -2.80 -24.15 7.60
C GLY A 93 -2.73 -25.52 8.29
N ALA A 94 -1.51 -26.06 8.42
CA ALA A 94 -1.27 -27.31 9.13
C ALA A 94 -0.39 -27.09 10.37
N ALA A 95 -0.45 -28.03 11.32
CA ALA A 95 0.39 -27.99 12.51
C ALA A 95 1.87 -27.94 12.12
N GLY A 96 2.60 -26.96 12.67
CA GLY A 96 4.01 -26.71 12.31
C GLY A 96 4.24 -26.12 10.91
N ALA A 97 3.20 -25.91 10.10
CA ALA A 97 3.30 -25.38 8.73
C ALA A 97 2.19 -24.35 8.47
N TYR A 98 2.34 -23.14 9.00
CA TYR A 98 1.34 -22.08 8.85
C TYR A 98 1.34 -21.54 7.41
N ASN A 99 0.15 -21.33 6.84
CA ASN A 99 0.01 -20.52 5.63
C ASN A 99 0.30 -19.05 5.95
N GLN A 100 0.73 -18.26 4.97
CA GLN A 100 1.16 -16.88 5.21
C GLN A 100 0.49 -15.91 4.23
N LEU A 101 0.02 -14.76 4.73
CA LEU A 101 -0.35 -13.58 3.95
C LEU A 101 0.60 -12.44 4.29
N ILE A 102 1.43 -12.04 3.34
CA ILE A 102 2.61 -11.21 3.55
C ILE A 102 2.55 -9.98 2.66
N GLY A 103 2.66 -8.79 3.25
CA GLY A 103 2.91 -7.56 2.49
C GLY A 103 4.40 -7.35 2.20
N ASP A 104 4.76 -7.11 0.94
CA ASP A 104 6.13 -6.79 0.52
C ASP A 104 6.45 -5.31 0.72
N THR A 105 6.31 -4.83 1.97
CA THR A 105 6.33 -3.39 2.29
C THR A 105 7.67 -2.70 2.07
N ASP A 106 8.78 -3.45 2.10
CA ASP A 106 10.13 -2.95 1.80
C ASP A 106 10.61 -3.28 0.37
N GLY A 107 9.82 -4.06 -0.38
CA GLY A 107 10.13 -4.52 -1.72
C GLY A 107 11.15 -5.64 -1.81
N SER A 108 11.59 -6.21 -0.67
CA SER A 108 12.61 -7.25 -0.60
C SER A 108 12.15 -8.59 -1.20
N LEU A 109 10.84 -8.79 -1.38
CA LEU A 109 10.25 -9.97 -2.05
C LEU A 109 10.03 -9.74 -3.55
N GLY A 110 10.53 -8.63 -4.10
CA GLY A 110 10.65 -8.39 -5.54
C GLY A 110 9.45 -7.72 -6.19
N SER A 111 8.52 -7.13 -5.42
CA SER A 111 7.35 -6.42 -5.96
C SER A 111 7.68 -5.18 -6.80
N GLY A 112 8.95 -4.75 -6.76
CA GLY A 112 9.49 -3.62 -7.51
C GLY A 112 9.19 -2.25 -6.91
N THR A 113 8.51 -2.20 -5.76
CA THR A 113 8.21 -0.97 -5.03
C THR A 113 8.26 -1.22 -3.53
N SER A 114 8.14 -0.16 -2.73
CA SER A 114 7.99 -0.24 -1.28
C SER A 114 6.90 0.74 -0.83
N GLY A 115 6.25 0.44 0.30
CA GLY A 115 5.11 1.19 0.79
C GLY A 115 4.14 0.32 1.57
N TRP A 116 2.96 0.85 1.85
CA TRP A 116 1.91 0.10 2.53
C TRP A 116 1.23 -0.92 1.61
N VAL A 117 0.92 -2.09 2.15
CA VAL A 117 -0.08 -3.01 1.61
C VAL A 117 -1.36 -2.79 2.39
N ILE A 118 -2.30 -2.06 1.79
CA ILE A 118 -3.55 -1.66 2.45
C ILE A 118 -4.67 -2.59 1.98
N LEU A 119 -5.29 -3.30 2.93
CA LEU A 119 -6.53 -4.04 2.76
C LEU A 119 -7.67 -3.16 3.29
N ASP A 120 -8.36 -2.48 2.37
CA ASP A 120 -9.40 -1.52 2.70
C ASP A 120 -10.77 -2.16 2.45
N SER A 121 -11.47 -2.45 3.54
CA SER A 121 -12.82 -3.02 3.53
C SER A 121 -13.91 -1.96 3.39
N GLY A 122 -13.57 -0.72 3.10
CA GLY A 122 -14.54 0.34 2.82
C GLY A 122 -15.39 0.07 1.57
N ASP A 123 -16.52 0.74 1.51
CA ASP A 123 -17.28 0.88 0.28
C ASP A 123 -16.53 1.86 -0.63
N ALA A 124 -16.24 1.47 -1.88
CA ALA A 124 -15.41 2.28 -2.74
C ALA A 124 -16.03 3.62 -3.15
N GLU A 125 -17.36 3.74 -3.11
CA GLU A 125 -18.08 4.97 -3.40
C GLU A 125 -18.43 5.75 -2.13
N LYS A 126 -18.83 5.03 -1.08
CA LYS A 126 -19.40 5.63 0.15
C LYS A 126 -18.39 5.78 1.29
N GLY A 127 -17.22 5.19 1.16
CA GLY A 127 -16.17 5.23 2.16
C GLY A 127 -16.37 4.22 3.29
N PHE A 128 -16.03 4.64 4.52
CA PHE A 128 -15.97 3.77 5.69
C PHE A 128 -17.27 2.98 5.92
N LYS A 129 -17.21 1.64 5.86
CA LYS A 129 -18.37 0.76 5.97
C LYS A 129 -18.48 0.15 7.36
N SER A 130 -18.96 0.98 8.27
CA SER A 130 -19.27 0.73 9.67
C SER A 130 -20.53 -0.14 9.85
N TYR A 131 -20.49 -1.42 9.49
CA TYR A 131 -21.65 -2.31 9.54
C TYR A 131 -21.28 -3.71 10.04
N ASP A 132 -21.98 -4.22 11.05
CA ASP A 132 -21.70 -5.54 11.65
C ASP A 132 -21.45 -6.62 10.59
N TRP A 133 -20.45 -7.48 10.83
CA TRP A 133 -20.06 -8.57 9.92
C TRP A 133 -19.51 -8.11 8.56
N TRP A 134 -19.09 -6.85 8.45
CA TRP A 134 -18.37 -6.32 7.29
C TRP A 134 -16.97 -5.85 7.68
N GLY A 135 -15.97 -6.70 7.52
CA GLY A 135 -14.59 -6.39 7.89
C GLY A 135 -13.57 -6.97 6.92
N THR A 136 -12.29 -6.99 7.31
CA THR A 136 -11.24 -7.61 6.49
C THR A 136 -11.40 -9.13 6.41
N ILE A 137 -11.72 -9.75 7.54
CA ILE A 137 -11.89 -11.20 7.67
C ILE A 137 -13.38 -11.55 7.61
N ARG A 138 -13.74 -12.53 6.76
CA ARG A 138 -15.13 -12.97 6.66
C ARG A 138 -15.57 -13.71 7.92
N ALA A 139 -16.61 -13.19 8.54
CA ALA A 139 -17.49 -13.91 9.45
C ALA A 139 -18.91 -13.40 9.23
N TYR A 140 -19.92 -14.20 9.54
CA TYR A 140 -21.32 -13.79 9.37
C TYR A 140 -22.24 -14.64 10.24
N LYS A 141 -23.16 -14.02 10.97
CA LYS A 141 -24.22 -14.75 11.68
C LYS A 141 -25.56 -14.54 10.99
N ARG A 142 -26.14 -15.63 10.48
CA ARG A 142 -27.52 -15.62 9.99
C ARG A 142 -28.48 -15.25 11.12
N GLY A 143 -29.39 -14.32 10.83
CA GLY A 143 -30.41 -13.87 11.78
C GLY A 143 -29.90 -12.90 12.84
N TRP A 144 -28.67 -12.39 12.73
CA TRP A 144 -28.17 -11.34 13.62
C TRP A 144 -29.05 -10.09 13.62
N SER A 145 -29.51 -9.68 12.43
CA SER A 145 -30.58 -8.69 12.24
C SER A 145 -31.51 -9.11 11.10
N LYS A 146 -32.55 -8.32 10.82
CA LYS A 146 -33.49 -8.55 9.71
C LYS A 146 -32.80 -8.53 8.34
N GLU A 147 -31.67 -7.82 8.25
CA GLU A 147 -30.83 -7.68 7.07
C GLU A 147 -29.85 -8.86 6.91
N HIS A 148 -29.56 -9.60 8.00
CA HIS A 148 -28.57 -10.67 8.01
C HIS A 148 -29.16 -12.02 7.57
N LYS A 149 -29.45 -12.15 6.26
CA LYS A 149 -30.17 -13.30 5.69
C LYS A 149 -29.28 -14.40 5.11
N ALA A 150 -28.01 -14.11 4.83
CA ALA A 150 -27.10 -15.11 4.27
C ALA A 150 -26.80 -16.23 5.27
N GLU A 151 -26.26 -17.35 4.81
CA GLU A 151 -25.87 -18.43 5.71
C GLU A 151 -24.75 -17.99 6.66
N THR A 152 -24.78 -18.54 7.88
CA THR A 152 -23.72 -18.34 8.86
C THR A 152 -22.38 -18.77 8.26
N PHE A 153 -21.35 -17.95 8.46
CA PHE A 153 -19.99 -18.21 8.00
C PHE A 153 -19.01 -18.01 9.16
N SER A 154 -18.25 -19.05 9.46
CA SER A 154 -17.19 -19.03 10.48
C SER A 154 -15.83 -18.70 9.85
N SER A 155 -15.03 -17.89 10.53
CA SER A 155 -13.66 -17.59 10.11
C SER A 155 -12.66 -18.72 10.35
N ILE A 156 -13.12 -19.91 10.77
CA ILE A 156 -12.30 -21.10 11.04
C ILE A 156 -11.34 -21.50 9.91
N GLY A 157 -11.63 -21.13 8.65
CA GLY A 157 -10.70 -21.32 7.53
C GLY A 157 -9.31 -20.68 7.76
N TRP A 158 -9.22 -19.69 8.63
CA TRP A 158 -7.99 -19.00 9.00
C TRP A 158 -7.17 -19.71 10.09
N ASP A 159 -7.59 -20.88 10.59
CA ASP A 159 -6.78 -21.63 11.55
C ASP A 159 -5.39 -21.93 10.95
N ARG A 160 -4.36 -21.65 11.75
CA ARG A 160 -2.94 -21.74 11.41
C ARG A 160 -2.52 -20.90 10.21
N TRP A 161 -3.01 -19.66 10.17
CA TRP A 161 -2.51 -18.62 9.28
C TRP A 161 -1.61 -17.62 10.00
N LYS A 162 -0.64 -17.09 9.25
CA LYS A 162 0.25 -16.02 9.66
C LYS A 162 0.07 -14.79 8.77
N PHE A 163 -0.15 -13.63 9.37
CA PHE A 163 -0.27 -12.34 8.71
C PHE A 163 0.98 -11.52 9.00
N LYS A 164 1.53 -10.87 7.98
CA LYS A 164 2.72 -10.05 8.15
C LYS A 164 2.71 -8.79 7.28
N ASN A 165 3.09 -7.65 7.87
CA ASN A 165 3.29 -6.38 7.15
C ASN A 165 2.04 -5.88 6.40
N LEU A 166 0.85 -6.01 7.00
CA LEU A 166 -0.41 -5.60 6.39
C LEU A 166 -1.00 -4.38 7.11
N TYR A 167 -1.75 -3.58 6.36
CA TYR A 167 -2.56 -2.48 6.88
C TYR A 167 -4.04 -2.80 6.61
N ALA A 168 -4.79 -3.26 7.61
CA ALA A 168 -6.22 -3.57 7.50
C ALA A 168 -7.08 -2.40 8.01
N THR A 169 -8.10 -1.99 7.26
CA THR A 169 -8.93 -0.82 7.59
C THR A 169 -10.28 -0.82 6.87
N GLY A 170 -11.10 0.21 7.08
CA GLY A 170 -12.23 0.56 6.21
C GLY A 170 -13.58 -0.07 6.58
N GLY A 171 -13.59 -1.03 7.51
CA GLY A 171 -14.79 -1.77 7.90
C GLY A 171 -15.06 -1.81 9.41
N ASP A 172 -16.01 -2.66 9.76
CA ASP A 172 -16.45 -2.96 11.12
C ASP A 172 -15.33 -3.51 12.00
N ALA A 173 -14.54 -4.43 11.46
CA ALA A 173 -13.38 -4.99 12.13
C ALA A 173 -12.16 -5.04 11.19
N GLY A 174 -10.97 -4.86 11.78
CA GLY A 174 -9.69 -5.11 11.11
C GLY A 174 -9.38 -6.61 11.00
N LEU A 175 -8.17 -7.00 11.42
CA LEU A 175 -7.71 -8.39 11.56
C LEU A 175 -8.33 -9.05 12.80
N PHE A 176 -9.62 -9.31 12.74
CA PHE A 176 -10.40 -9.97 13.78
C PHE A 176 -11.04 -11.27 13.25
N PHE A 177 -10.96 -12.35 14.03
CA PHE A 177 -11.40 -13.68 13.61
C PHE A 177 -12.54 -14.18 14.49
N ASP A 178 -13.77 -14.21 13.97
CA ASP A 178 -14.93 -14.73 14.70
C ASP A 178 -15.36 -16.11 14.18
N LEU A 179 -15.47 -17.09 15.07
CA LEU A 179 -15.96 -18.44 14.75
C LEU A 179 -17.49 -18.58 14.92
N VAL A 180 -18.13 -17.50 15.37
CA VAL A 180 -19.57 -17.21 15.36
C VAL A 180 -20.42 -18.05 16.31
N ASP A 181 -20.54 -19.34 16.05
CA ASP A 181 -21.51 -20.22 16.75
C ASP A 181 -20.85 -21.29 17.60
N THR A 182 -19.69 -21.78 17.16
CA THR A 182 -19.05 -22.94 17.78
C THR A 182 -17.62 -22.59 18.12
N ALA A 183 -17.26 -22.84 19.37
CA ALA A 183 -15.87 -22.75 19.79
C ALA A 183 -15.08 -23.93 19.22
N GLU A 184 -14.05 -23.64 18.42
CA GLU A 184 -13.19 -24.66 17.81
C GLU A 184 -11.71 -24.41 18.14
N PRO A 185 -10.86 -25.45 18.07
CA PRO A 185 -9.42 -25.28 18.11
C PRO A 185 -8.94 -24.30 17.04
N PHE A 186 -8.35 -23.17 17.46
CA PHE A 186 -8.00 -22.08 16.54
C PHE A 186 -6.75 -21.35 16.97
N THR A 187 -5.90 -21.03 15.98
CA THR A 187 -4.70 -20.22 16.18
C THR A 187 -4.43 -19.33 14.96
N VAL A 188 -4.08 -18.07 15.20
CA VAL A 188 -3.49 -17.17 14.20
C VAL A 188 -2.23 -16.49 14.74
N VAL A 189 -1.35 -16.11 13.85
CA VAL A 189 -0.17 -15.28 14.17
C VAL A 189 -0.23 -14.00 13.33
N VAL A 190 -0.24 -12.84 13.97
CA VAL A 190 -0.25 -11.54 13.30
C VAL A 190 0.99 -10.77 13.70
N GLU A 191 1.83 -10.39 12.75
CA GLU A 191 3.09 -9.70 13.01
C GLU A 191 3.22 -8.43 12.18
N ASP A 192 3.75 -7.36 12.77
CA ASP A 192 4.12 -6.15 12.02
C ASP A 192 2.95 -5.51 11.25
N CYS A 193 1.72 -5.67 11.76
CA CYS A 193 0.50 -5.21 11.11
C CYS A 193 -0.07 -3.96 11.77
N VAL A 194 -0.69 -3.11 10.95
CA VAL A 194 -1.62 -2.07 11.38
C VAL A 194 -3.03 -2.57 11.11
N SER A 195 -3.92 -2.44 12.08
CA SER A 195 -5.24 -3.00 11.98
C SER A 195 -6.26 -2.10 12.67
N ILE A 196 -7.20 -1.59 11.89
CA ILE A 196 -8.16 -0.57 12.29
C ILE A 196 -9.55 -1.09 11.99
N GLY A 197 -10.42 -1.10 12.98
CA GLY A 197 -11.83 -1.40 12.81
C GLY A 197 -12.71 -0.39 13.54
N ARG A 198 -13.98 -0.30 13.15
CA ARG A 198 -14.99 0.38 13.97
C ARG A 198 -15.04 -0.25 15.36
N ALA A 199 -15.41 -1.53 15.43
CA ALA A 199 -15.58 -2.30 16.65
C ALA A 199 -14.23 -2.80 17.16
N PHE A 200 -13.49 -3.54 16.34
CA PHE A 200 -12.30 -4.26 16.78
C PHE A 200 -11.09 -3.92 15.92
N GLY A 201 -10.04 -3.44 16.56
CA GLY A 201 -8.74 -3.31 15.90
C GLY A 201 -8.13 -4.67 15.60
N GLY A 202 -8.34 -5.69 16.43
CA GLY A 202 -7.98 -7.08 16.14
C GLY A 202 -8.38 -8.04 17.26
N GLY A 203 -8.02 -9.30 17.10
CA GLY A 203 -8.27 -10.36 18.08
C GLY A 203 -9.05 -11.54 17.50
N ALA A 204 -9.66 -12.36 18.36
CA ALA A 204 -10.52 -13.46 17.91
C ALA A 204 -11.59 -13.77 18.94
N ALA A 205 -12.69 -14.39 18.49
CA ALA A 205 -13.80 -14.79 19.35
C ALA A 205 -14.31 -16.18 19.01
N ASN A 206 -14.91 -16.82 20.02
CA ASN A 206 -15.40 -18.20 19.98
C ASN A 206 -14.27 -19.18 19.63
N ILE A 207 -13.13 -19.10 20.31
CA ILE A 207 -12.02 -20.01 20.08
C ILE A 207 -11.78 -20.93 21.28
N LEU A 208 -11.07 -22.03 21.02
CA LEU A 208 -10.39 -22.83 22.03
C LEU A 208 -8.91 -22.86 21.67
N SER A 209 -8.06 -22.15 22.41
CA SER A 209 -6.62 -22.17 22.14
C SER A 209 -6.00 -23.51 22.53
N ARG A 210 -4.93 -23.88 21.82
CA ARG A 210 -4.12 -25.05 22.14
C ARG A 210 -2.95 -24.61 23.03
N PRO A 211 -2.49 -25.43 23.99
CA PRO A 211 -1.45 -25.03 24.96
C PRO A 211 -0.20 -24.39 24.33
N ASP A 212 0.26 -24.94 23.21
CA ASP A 212 1.49 -24.51 22.53
C ASP A 212 1.23 -23.65 21.27
N GLU A 213 -0.04 -23.40 20.93
CA GLU A 213 -0.44 -22.61 19.76
C GLU A 213 -1.46 -21.52 20.18
N PRO A 214 -1.09 -20.53 21.03
CA PRO A 214 -1.97 -19.40 21.33
C PRO A 214 -2.13 -18.50 20.11
N CYS A 215 -3.20 -17.72 20.06
CA CYS A 215 -3.30 -16.62 19.10
C CYS A 215 -2.26 -15.55 19.45
N VAL A 216 -1.37 -15.21 18.52
CA VAL A 216 -0.27 -14.26 18.77
C VAL A 216 -0.43 -13.01 17.93
N PHE A 217 -0.33 -11.84 18.57
CA PHE A 217 -0.20 -10.55 17.93
C PHE A 217 1.14 -9.94 18.36
N ARG A 218 2.00 -9.60 17.41
CA ARG A 218 3.36 -9.14 17.70
C ARG A 218 3.70 -7.88 16.90
N ARG A 219 4.18 -6.84 17.57
CA ARG A 219 4.53 -5.55 16.95
C ARG A 219 3.37 -4.96 16.13
N CYS A 220 2.15 -5.11 16.64
CA CYS A 220 0.94 -4.64 15.95
C CYS A 220 0.45 -3.30 16.49
N LYS A 221 -0.22 -2.53 15.62
CA LYS A 221 -1.02 -1.36 16.00
C LYS A 221 -2.48 -1.72 15.81
N LEU A 222 -3.22 -1.93 16.89
CA LEU A 222 -4.62 -2.35 16.85
C LEU A 222 -5.52 -1.22 17.36
N TRP A 223 -6.34 -0.67 16.46
CA TRP A 223 -7.16 0.51 16.74
C TRP A 223 -8.64 0.22 16.59
N CYS A 224 -9.39 0.69 17.57
CA CYS A 224 -10.82 0.80 17.52
C CYS A 224 -11.22 2.26 17.30
N LEU A 225 -12.30 2.49 16.54
CA LEU A 225 -12.81 3.82 16.23
C LEU A 225 -14.12 4.15 16.95
N ASP A 226 -14.69 3.19 17.70
CA ASP A 226 -15.98 3.30 18.38
C ASP A 226 -15.85 2.94 19.88
N TRP A 227 -16.89 3.17 20.66
CA TRP A 227 -16.99 2.70 22.06
C TRP A 227 -18.26 1.88 22.31
N TRP A 228 -19.07 1.66 21.27
CA TRP A 228 -20.35 0.98 21.41
C TRP A 228 -20.17 -0.53 21.59
N GLY A 229 -20.79 -1.08 22.64
CA GLY A 229 -20.85 -2.52 22.88
C GLY A 229 -19.52 -3.11 23.35
N ASP A 230 -18.98 -4.03 22.56
CA ASP A 230 -17.74 -4.76 22.79
C ASP A 230 -16.50 -4.13 22.11
N ALA A 231 -16.66 -2.90 21.60
CA ALA A 231 -15.65 -2.21 20.81
C ALA A 231 -14.37 -1.89 21.60
N ALA A 232 -13.23 -2.37 21.11
CA ALA A 232 -11.92 -2.17 21.74
C ALA A 232 -10.76 -2.30 20.76
N GLY A 233 -9.61 -1.71 21.12
CA GLY A 233 -8.37 -1.84 20.34
C GLY A 233 -8.06 -3.29 20.01
N ALA A 234 -8.21 -4.19 20.98
CA ALA A 234 -8.34 -5.63 20.77
C ALA A 234 -9.57 -6.18 21.51
N TYR A 235 -10.31 -7.08 20.85
CA TYR A 235 -11.38 -7.86 21.47
C TYR A 235 -11.04 -9.35 21.45
N VAL A 236 -11.19 -10.03 22.58
CA VAL A 236 -10.81 -11.44 22.74
C VAL A 236 -11.87 -12.24 23.47
N ARG A 237 -12.19 -13.44 22.96
CA ARG A 237 -13.11 -14.37 23.63
C ARG A 237 -12.75 -15.83 23.34
N ALA A 238 -12.27 -16.51 24.38
CA ALA A 238 -12.19 -17.97 24.42
C ALA A 238 -13.34 -18.55 25.25
N GLU A 239 -13.70 -19.80 24.97
CA GLU A 239 -14.88 -20.46 25.56
C GLU A 239 -14.51 -21.62 26.49
N HIS A 240 -13.41 -21.50 27.27
CA HIS A 240 -13.02 -22.55 28.21
C HIS A 240 -14.03 -22.67 29.37
N PRO A 241 -14.28 -23.88 29.88
CA PRO A 241 -15.16 -24.09 31.04
C PRO A 241 -14.53 -23.64 32.36
N GLU A 242 -13.21 -23.51 32.42
CA GLU A 242 -12.43 -23.04 33.55
C GLU A 242 -11.22 -22.23 33.08
N MET A 243 -10.60 -21.44 33.97
CA MET A 243 -9.46 -20.59 33.61
C MET A 243 -8.27 -21.43 33.12
N PRO A 244 -7.81 -21.27 31.87
CA PRO A 244 -6.72 -22.10 31.36
C PRO A 244 -5.37 -21.78 32.03
N ALA A 245 -4.52 -22.80 32.13
CA ALA A 245 -3.18 -22.68 32.69
C ALA A 245 -2.19 -21.90 31.79
N TYR A 246 -2.58 -21.66 30.54
CA TYR A 246 -1.81 -21.01 29.49
C TYR A 246 -2.64 -19.88 28.86
N PRO A 247 -2.02 -18.85 28.26
CA PRO A 247 -2.76 -17.78 27.60
C PRO A 247 -3.42 -18.27 26.31
N ASP A 248 -4.66 -17.85 26.08
CA ASP A 248 -5.34 -17.97 24.78
C ASP A 248 -4.77 -17.00 23.76
N PHE A 249 -4.44 -15.80 24.23
CA PHE A 249 -3.96 -14.69 23.42
C PHE A 249 -2.66 -14.16 23.99
N VAL A 250 -1.68 -13.92 23.13
CA VAL A 250 -0.41 -13.27 23.47
C VAL A 250 -0.26 -12.02 22.61
N PHE A 251 -0.18 -10.87 23.26
CA PHE A 251 0.21 -9.62 22.63
C PHE A 251 1.64 -9.28 23.05
N GLU A 252 2.53 -9.06 22.09
CA GLU A 252 3.94 -8.76 22.31
C GLU A 252 4.35 -7.51 21.53
N ASP A 253 4.88 -6.50 22.21
CA ASP A 253 5.30 -5.22 21.60
C ASP A 253 4.15 -4.50 20.83
N CYS A 254 2.90 -4.73 21.24
CA CYS A 254 1.72 -4.17 20.59
C CYS A 254 1.28 -2.82 21.20
N THR A 255 0.70 -1.96 20.37
CA THR A 255 -0.06 -0.79 20.81
C THR A 255 -1.54 -1.05 20.55
N LEU A 256 -2.33 -1.10 21.62
CA LEU A 256 -3.78 -1.29 21.60
C LEU A 256 -4.44 0.04 21.92
N THR A 257 -5.24 0.59 21.01
CA THR A 257 -5.85 1.91 21.17
C THR A 257 -7.35 1.85 20.94
N GLY A 258 -8.12 2.40 21.87
CA GLY A 258 -9.57 2.56 21.69
C GLY A 258 -10.11 3.81 22.38
N PRO A 259 -11.27 4.32 21.97
CA PRO A 259 -11.93 5.42 22.64
C PRO A 259 -12.21 5.12 24.11
N ASP A 260 -12.78 3.94 24.43
CA ASP A 260 -13.10 3.56 25.81
C ASP A 260 -12.24 2.43 26.38
N ASN A 261 -11.92 1.42 25.56
CA ASN A 261 -11.16 0.24 25.96
C ASN A 261 -9.99 -0.03 25.01
N ALA A 262 -8.81 -0.31 25.56
CA ALA A 262 -7.69 -0.81 24.78
C ALA A 262 -7.82 -2.32 24.53
N LEU A 263 -8.29 -3.06 25.54
CA LEU A 263 -8.56 -4.49 25.49
C LEU A 263 -9.93 -4.79 26.10
N GLN A 264 -10.75 -5.56 25.40
CA GLN A 264 -12.04 -6.03 25.92
C GLN A 264 -12.21 -7.53 25.73
N ALA A 265 -12.95 -8.15 26.65
CA ALA A 265 -13.31 -9.56 26.58
C ALA A 265 -14.75 -9.82 27.02
N GLY A 266 -15.28 -10.95 26.56
CA GLY A 266 -16.61 -11.44 26.91
C GLY A 266 -17.75 -10.61 26.29
N ASN A 267 -18.93 -11.22 26.21
CA ASN A 267 -20.14 -10.61 25.67
C ASN A 267 -21.36 -11.20 26.39
N PRO A 268 -22.48 -10.48 26.58
CA PRO A 268 -23.67 -11.03 27.21
C PRO A 268 -24.17 -12.30 26.49
N GLY A 269 -24.58 -13.30 27.26
CA GLY A 269 -24.96 -14.62 26.75
C GLY A 269 -23.83 -15.66 26.76
N PHE A 270 -22.59 -15.25 27.05
CA PHE A 270 -21.42 -16.12 27.14
C PHE A 270 -20.89 -16.19 28.58
N ALA A 271 -20.17 -17.28 28.90
CA ALA A 271 -19.60 -17.53 30.23
C ALA A 271 -18.26 -18.28 30.18
N GLY A 272 -17.56 -18.23 29.04
CA GLY A 272 -16.26 -18.85 28.84
C GLY A 272 -15.13 -18.09 29.52
N PHE A 273 -14.14 -18.82 30.03
CA PHE A 273 -12.93 -18.26 30.60
C PHE A 273 -11.90 -17.96 29.51
N THR A 274 -11.28 -16.78 29.60
CA THR A 274 -10.25 -16.29 28.67
C THR A 274 -9.03 -15.83 29.45
N ARG A 275 -7.84 -16.29 29.04
CA ARG A 275 -6.56 -15.82 29.58
C ARG A 275 -5.75 -15.09 28.53
N VAL A 276 -5.24 -13.92 28.88
CA VAL A 276 -4.47 -13.05 27.97
C VAL A 276 -3.08 -12.79 28.58
N LYS A 277 -2.04 -12.82 27.74
CA LYS A 277 -0.71 -12.32 28.09
C LYS A 277 -0.41 -11.05 27.30
N LEU A 278 -0.02 -9.99 28.02
CA LEU A 278 0.46 -8.73 27.49
C LEU A 278 1.94 -8.60 27.84
N LYS A 279 2.82 -8.43 26.84
CA LYS A 279 4.25 -8.26 27.04
C LYS A 279 4.75 -7.05 26.25
N ASN A 280 5.39 -6.10 26.91
CA ASN A 280 5.89 -4.87 26.30
C ASN A 280 4.82 -4.06 25.57
N CYS A 281 3.57 -4.10 26.04
CA CYS A 281 2.44 -3.48 25.34
C CYS A 281 2.19 -2.04 25.82
N GLN A 282 1.60 -1.24 24.93
CA GLN A 282 1.05 0.07 25.21
C GLN A 282 -0.47 0.00 25.06
N LEU A 283 -1.21 0.10 26.17
CA LEU A 283 -2.66 0.03 26.17
C LEU A 283 -3.22 1.42 26.42
N ILE A 284 -3.95 1.96 25.45
CA ILE A 284 -4.36 3.36 25.39
C ILE A 284 -5.88 3.42 25.25
N ALA A 285 -6.57 3.78 26.33
CA ALA A 285 -7.94 4.24 26.29
C ALA A 285 -7.94 5.78 26.27
N LEU A 286 -8.56 6.37 25.25
CA LEU A 286 -8.53 7.83 25.03
C LEU A 286 -9.51 8.60 25.93
N ASN A 287 -10.47 7.91 26.54
CA ASN A 287 -11.45 8.49 27.45
C ASN A 287 -10.86 8.75 28.85
N PHE A 288 -10.64 10.03 29.17
CA PHE A 288 -10.29 10.55 30.51
C PHE A 288 -11.40 11.44 31.08
N SER A 289 -12.66 11.01 30.99
CA SER A 289 -13.83 11.74 31.50
C SER A 289 -13.59 12.41 32.86
N GLN A 290 -14.09 13.64 32.99
CA GLN A 290 -14.09 14.39 34.25
C GLN A 290 -14.78 13.59 35.37
N PRO A 291 -14.47 13.83 36.66
CA PRO A 291 -15.03 13.05 37.77
C PRO A 291 -16.56 12.98 37.79
N GLN A 292 -17.26 14.01 37.33
CA GLN A 292 -18.73 14.07 37.26
C GLN A 292 -19.32 13.58 35.92
N GLY A 293 -18.47 13.23 34.96
CA GLY A 293 -18.86 12.74 33.64
C GLY A 293 -19.18 11.25 33.64
N LYS A 294 -19.28 10.66 32.45
CA LYS A 294 -19.38 9.20 32.29
C LYS A 294 -17.96 8.60 32.27
N PRO A 295 -17.46 8.02 33.39
CA PRO A 295 -16.11 7.47 33.42
C PRO A 295 -16.00 6.36 32.37
N GLY A 296 -14.80 6.22 31.78
CA GLY A 296 -14.55 5.11 30.88
C GLY A 296 -14.67 3.78 31.58
N SER A 297 -15.07 2.73 30.85
CA SER A 297 -15.35 1.42 31.45
C SER A 297 -14.09 0.68 31.93
N GLY A 298 -12.91 1.06 31.41
CA GLY A 298 -11.58 0.65 31.88
C GLY A 298 -10.59 0.49 30.72
N VAL A 299 -9.28 0.63 30.93
CA VAL A 299 -8.30 0.31 29.86
C VAL A 299 -8.45 -1.15 29.41
N ILE A 300 -8.65 -2.05 30.38
CA ILE A 300 -9.00 -3.45 30.19
C ILE A 300 -10.41 -3.67 30.75
N HIS A 301 -11.33 -4.21 29.93
CA HIS A 301 -12.71 -4.40 30.33
C HIS A 301 -13.25 -5.80 30.05
N SER A 302 -14.02 -6.34 30.98
CA SER A 302 -14.86 -7.52 30.75
C SER A 302 -16.32 -7.09 30.64
N THR A 303 -16.97 -7.31 29.49
CA THR A 303 -18.39 -6.94 29.31
C THR A 303 -19.31 -7.71 30.26
N ILE A 304 -18.88 -8.88 30.72
CA ILE A 304 -19.58 -9.79 31.65
C ILE A 304 -18.90 -9.80 33.03
N GLU A 305 -19.08 -10.86 33.83
CA GLU A 305 -18.41 -10.99 35.13
C GLU A 305 -16.88 -11.05 34.97
N GLY A 306 -16.15 -10.25 35.75
CA GLY A 306 -14.69 -10.14 35.64
C GLY A 306 -13.93 -11.43 35.91
N ARG A 307 -14.52 -12.39 36.63
CA ARG A 307 -13.93 -13.71 36.89
C ARG A 307 -13.62 -14.53 35.64
N PHE A 308 -14.27 -14.23 34.52
CA PHE A 308 -14.06 -14.90 33.24
C PHE A 308 -12.81 -14.41 32.50
N LEU A 309 -12.19 -13.33 32.96
CA LEU A 309 -10.98 -12.77 32.36
C LEU A 309 -9.80 -12.82 33.33
N HIS A 310 -8.68 -13.38 32.86
CA HIS A 310 -7.37 -13.24 33.48
C HIS A 310 -6.38 -12.55 32.54
N VAL A 311 -5.61 -11.60 33.05
CA VAL A 311 -4.58 -10.91 32.26
C VAL A 311 -3.22 -10.96 32.96
N ASP A 312 -2.24 -11.60 32.32
CA ASP A 312 -0.84 -11.55 32.70
C ASP A 312 -0.19 -10.31 32.06
N ILE A 313 0.27 -9.35 32.85
CA ILE A 313 0.82 -8.07 32.38
C ILE A 313 2.33 -8.02 32.65
N GLU A 314 3.13 -7.96 31.60
CA GLU A 314 4.60 -7.95 31.65
C GLU A 314 5.14 -6.69 30.95
N ASP A 315 5.95 -5.90 31.65
CA ASP A 315 6.69 -4.74 31.09
C ASP A 315 5.84 -3.77 30.24
N SER A 316 4.60 -3.51 30.66
CA SER A 316 3.60 -2.81 29.84
C SER A 316 3.15 -1.49 30.47
N THR A 317 2.75 -0.52 29.64
CA THR A 317 2.17 0.75 30.10
C THR A 317 0.70 0.87 29.69
N LEU A 318 -0.14 1.20 30.66
CA LEU A 318 -1.59 1.36 30.50
C LEU A 318 -1.98 2.80 30.78
N MET A 319 -2.86 3.37 29.96
CA MET A 319 -3.37 4.73 30.16
C MET A 319 -4.84 4.86 29.81
N GLY A 320 -5.60 5.55 30.65
CA GLY A 320 -7.04 5.78 30.48
C GLY A 320 -7.69 6.34 31.75
N CYS A 321 -9.02 6.50 31.78
CA CYS A 321 -9.70 6.97 33.00
C CYS A 321 -9.35 6.09 34.22
N LYS A 322 -9.53 4.78 34.11
CA LYS A 322 -9.18 3.75 35.12
C LYS A 322 -8.64 2.49 34.44
N ILE A 323 -7.90 1.64 35.16
CA ILE A 323 -7.25 0.46 34.57
C ILE A 323 -8.21 -0.67 34.24
N PHE A 324 -9.02 -1.11 35.21
CA PHE A 324 -9.91 -2.26 35.05
C PHE A 324 -11.38 -1.87 35.19
N GLY A 325 -12.24 -2.63 34.53
CA GLY A 325 -13.66 -2.70 34.87
C GLY A 325 -14.29 -3.98 34.37
N ALA A 326 -15.45 -4.31 34.92
CA ALA A 326 -16.27 -5.42 34.45
C ALA A 326 -17.75 -5.09 34.58
N GLY A 327 -18.61 -5.82 33.87
CA GLY A 327 -20.06 -5.76 34.08
C GLY A 327 -20.46 -6.12 35.52
N LYS A 328 -19.69 -7.03 36.15
CA LYS A 328 -19.84 -7.39 37.57
C LYS A 328 -18.54 -7.99 38.13
N GLY A 329 -18.23 -7.68 39.38
CA GLY A 329 -17.02 -8.20 40.05
C GLY A 329 -15.73 -7.65 39.44
N ASP A 330 -14.62 -8.32 39.70
CA ASP A 330 -13.28 -7.84 39.35
C ASP A 330 -12.62 -8.73 38.29
N VAL A 331 -11.85 -8.10 37.40
CA VAL A 331 -10.94 -8.79 36.47
C VAL A 331 -9.71 -9.27 37.25
N SER A 332 -9.33 -10.54 37.06
CA SER A 332 -8.12 -11.07 37.68
C SER A 332 -6.89 -10.73 36.83
N PHE A 333 -5.74 -10.47 37.48
CA PHE A 333 -4.51 -10.12 36.77
C PHE A 333 -3.26 -10.51 37.56
N THR A 334 -2.14 -10.61 36.84
CA THR A 334 -0.78 -10.65 37.42
C THR A 334 0.08 -9.56 36.80
N THR A 335 1.15 -9.16 37.50
CA THR A 335 2.12 -8.18 37.01
C THR A 335 3.53 -8.71 37.14
N THR A 336 4.34 -8.58 36.09
CA THR A 336 5.77 -8.93 36.08
C THR A 336 6.56 -7.75 35.48
N GLY A 337 7.70 -7.41 36.08
CA GLY A 337 8.58 -6.36 35.57
C GLY A 337 8.00 -4.94 35.69
N ASP A 338 8.25 -4.12 34.68
CA ASP A 338 7.96 -2.69 34.66
C ASP A 338 6.53 -2.37 34.17
N VAL A 339 5.54 -2.55 35.05
CA VAL A 339 4.13 -2.25 34.73
C VAL A 339 3.73 -0.86 35.22
N LYS A 340 3.27 0.01 34.30
CA LYS A 340 2.94 1.42 34.57
C LYS A 340 1.49 1.76 34.24
N ALA A 341 0.94 2.73 34.96
CA ALA A 341 -0.44 3.19 34.82
C ALA A 341 -0.52 4.72 34.86
N TYR A 342 -1.05 5.34 33.80
CA TYR A 342 -1.44 6.75 33.78
C TYR A 342 -2.97 6.86 33.81
N VAL A 343 -3.52 7.22 34.98
CA VAL A 343 -4.97 7.24 35.23
C VAL A 343 -5.47 8.65 35.58
N GLN A 344 -6.79 8.85 35.46
CA GLN A 344 -7.44 10.07 35.94
C GLN A 344 -7.12 10.31 37.42
N PHE A 345 -6.93 11.57 37.82
CA PHE A 345 -6.30 11.93 39.10
C PHE A 345 -6.99 11.34 40.36
N ASN A 346 -8.31 11.15 40.33
CA ASN A 346 -9.11 10.54 41.42
C ASN A 346 -9.20 9.01 41.34
N GLN A 347 -8.64 8.36 40.33
CA GLN A 347 -8.66 6.90 40.22
C GLN A 347 -7.44 6.30 40.92
N ASP A 348 -7.66 5.14 41.53
CA ASP A 348 -6.60 4.35 42.13
C ASP A 348 -5.83 3.57 41.05
N VAL A 349 -4.57 3.25 41.36
CA VAL A 349 -3.74 2.37 40.55
C VAL A 349 -3.69 0.99 41.21
N PRO A 350 -4.04 -0.10 40.50
CA PRO A 350 -4.00 -1.45 41.04
C PRO A 350 -2.63 -1.84 41.59
N LYS A 351 -2.62 -2.69 42.64
CA LYS A 351 -1.39 -3.20 43.25
C LYS A 351 -0.51 -3.89 42.21
N GLY A 352 0.79 -3.63 42.24
CA GLY A 352 1.77 -4.17 41.30
C GLY A 352 2.07 -3.27 40.11
N MET A 353 1.38 -2.13 39.97
CA MET A 353 1.61 -1.14 38.91
C MET A 353 2.16 0.18 39.48
N HIS A 354 3.07 0.82 38.75
CA HIS A 354 3.59 2.14 39.07
C HIS A 354 2.71 3.25 38.49
N ARG A 355 2.25 4.19 39.34
CA ARG A 355 1.48 5.36 38.90
C ARG A 355 2.38 6.38 38.21
N LEU A 356 2.05 6.72 36.96
CA LEU A 356 2.68 7.82 36.25
C LEU A 356 2.06 9.16 36.69
N GLY A 357 2.92 10.08 37.15
CA GLY A 357 2.53 11.42 37.59
C GLY A 357 2.51 12.49 36.49
N HIS A 358 2.87 12.12 35.25
CA HIS A 358 2.94 13.03 34.11
C HIS A 358 2.42 12.33 32.85
N TRP A 359 2.06 13.13 31.84
CA TRP A 359 1.62 12.62 30.55
C TRP A 359 2.71 11.77 29.87
N PRO A 360 2.46 10.50 29.54
CA PRO A 360 3.45 9.63 28.91
C PRO A 360 3.53 9.91 27.40
N ALA A 361 4.30 10.94 27.02
CA ALA A 361 4.42 11.38 25.63
C ALA A 361 5.00 10.29 24.69
N ASP A 362 5.94 9.49 25.20
CA ASP A 362 6.55 8.35 24.53
C ASP A 362 5.52 7.26 24.21
N VAL A 363 4.64 6.93 25.16
CA VAL A 363 3.53 5.99 24.94
C VAL A 363 2.58 6.52 23.88
N PHE A 364 2.20 7.80 23.95
CA PHE A 364 1.27 8.40 22.98
C PHE A 364 1.86 8.44 21.55
N GLN A 365 3.18 8.64 21.42
CA GLN A 365 3.87 8.56 20.12
C GLN A 365 3.78 7.16 19.49
N THR A 366 3.59 6.10 20.30
CA THR A 366 3.43 4.74 19.77
C THR A 366 2.10 4.52 19.04
N ILE A 367 1.12 5.42 19.18
CA ILE A 367 -0.16 5.30 18.48
C ILE A 367 0.12 5.23 16.98
N LEU A 368 0.84 6.21 16.43
CA LEU A 368 1.12 6.30 15.00
C LEU A 368 1.99 5.11 14.52
N PRO A 369 1.58 4.40 13.45
CA PRO A 369 2.41 3.35 12.90
C PRO A 369 3.68 3.94 12.26
N THR A 370 4.78 3.20 12.37
CA THR A 370 6.01 3.55 11.65
C THR A 370 5.77 3.40 10.15
N ALA A 371 6.03 4.46 9.38
CA ALA A 371 5.89 4.40 7.93
C ALA A 371 6.88 3.39 7.33
N PRO A 372 6.45 2.56 6.35
CA PRO A 372 7.34 1.67 5.64
C PRO A 372 8.40 2.50 4.91
N PRO A 373 9.58 1.92 4.64
CA PRO A 373 10.60 2.59 3.85
C PRO A 373 10.02 3.00 2.49
N THR A 374 10.25 4.23 2.09
CA THR A 374 9.84 4.72 0.76
C THR A 374 11.04 4.72 -0.17
N ASN A 375 11.07 3.79 -1.12
CA ASN A 375 12.10 3.71 -2.16
C ASN A 375 11.69 4.49 -3.42
N ARG A 376 10.76 5.46 -3.31
CA ARG A 376 10.41 6.34 -4.42
C ARG A 376 11.70 6.98 -4.93
N HIS A 377 12.11 6.60 -6.14
CA HIS A 377 13.40 6.97 -6.73
C HIS A 377 13.64 8.48 -6.59
N ALA A 378 14.61 8.88 -5.75
CA ALA A 378 15.31 10.18 -5.64
C ALA A 378 14.56 11.52 -5.92
N LEU A 379 13.24 11.52 -6.11
CA LEU A 379 12.45 12.69 -6.47
C LEU A 379 12.22 13.51 -5.21
N LYS A 380 12.94 14.62 -5.13
CA LYS A 380 12.73 15.62 -4.10
C LYS A 380 11.68 16.59 -4.61
N VAL A 381 10.53 16.64 -3.94
CA VAL A 381 9.48 17.61 -4.27
C VAL A 381 10.01 19.00 -3.93
N GLU A 382 10.16 19.82 -4.96
CA GLU A 382 10.37 21.25 -4.83
C GLU A 382 9.02 21.92 -5.03
N ARG A 383 8.66 22.87 -4.18
CA ARG A 383 7.34 23.51 -4.24
C ARG A 383 7.44 24.81 -5.05
N PRO A 384 7.16 24.82 -6.37
CA PRO A 384 6.85 26.08 -7.02
C PRO A 384 5.47 26.54 -6.54
N GLU A 385 5.38 27.77 -6.06
CA GLU A 385 4.09 28.41 -5.80
C GLU A 385 3.58 29.02 -7.11
N SER A 386 2.80 28.27 -7.89
CA SER A 386 1.92 28.90 -8.89
C SER A 386 0.53 28.32 -8.80
N ARG A 387 -0.44 29.20 -8.50
CA ARG A 387 -1.87 28.90 -8.64
C ARG A 387 -2.21 29.00 -10.14
N GLU A 388 -3.16 28.20 -10.61
CA GLU A 388 -3.78 28.34 -11.95
C GLU A 388 -2.89 28.01 -13.17
N VAL A 389 -1.96 27.06 -13.01
CA VAL A 389 -1.26 26.42 -14.15
C VAL A 389 -1.46 24.92 -14.05
N CYS A 390 -1.99 24.33 -15.13
CA CYS A 390 -2.18 22.90 -15.26
C CYS A 390 -0.99 22.32 -16.04
N GLU A 391 -1.05 22.23 -17.36
CA GLU A 391 0.00 21.63 -18.17
C GLU A 391 1.20 22.55 -18.36
N VAL A 392 2.40 21.99 -18.25
CA VAL A 392 3.64 22.69 -18.58
C VAL A 392 4.60 21.78 -19.36
N ALA A 393 5.43 22.38 -20.20
CA ALA A 393 6.51 21.67 -20.89
C ALA A 393 7.86 22.35 -20.62
N PRO A 394 8.76 21.72 -19.86
CA PRO A 394 10.04 22.31 -19.54
C PRO A 394 11.04 22.09 -20.71
N VAL A 395 11.70 23.15 -21.16
CA VAL A 395 12.62 23.12 -22.30
C VAL A 395 13.86 23.97 -22.05
N VAL A 396 14.97 23.59 -22.70
CA VAL A 396 16.22 24.37 -22.65
C VAL A 396 16.24 25.36 -23.80
N TRP A 397 15.99 26.63 -23.51
CA TRP A 397 16.07 27.72 -24.48
C TRP A 397 17.31 28.57 -24.22
N LYS A 398 18.21 28.67 -25.22
CA LYS A 398 19.46 29.43 -25.14
C LYS A 398 20.25 29.17 -23.85
N ASN A 399 20.47 27.89 -23.53
CA ASN A 399 21.16 27.39 -22.33
C ASN A 399 20.49 27.69 -20.98
N ARG A 400 19.25 28.17 -20.97
CA ARG A 400 18.46 28.42 -19.77
C ARG A 400 17.33 27.42 -19.67
N LEU A 401 17.02 26.99 -18.45
CA LEU A 401 15.82 26.19 -18.20
C LEU A 401 14.61 27.12 -18.27
N THR A 402 13.72 26.85 -19.21
CA THR A 402 12.49 27.59 -19.41
C THR A 402 11.30 26.66 -19.29
N LEU A 403 10.13 27.22 -18.99
CA LEU A 403 8.89 26.48 -18.78
C LEU A 403 7.82 27.04 -19.71
N MET A 404 7.39 26.24 -20.66
CA MET A 404 6.19 26.54 -21.44
C MET A 404 4.99 26.25 -20.54
N LYS A 405 4.08 27.21 -20.39
CA LYS A 405 2.89 27.08 -19.55
C LYS A 405 1.64 27.18 -20.40
N CYS A 406 0.72 26.25 -20.19
CA CYS A 406 -0.66 26.35 -20.64
C CYS A 406 -1.43 27.21 -19.62
N LEU A 407 -1.75 28.44 -20.01
CA LEU A 407 -2.52 29.36 -19.19
C LEU A 407 -3.99 29.20 -19.55
N ARG A 408 -4.77 28.69 -18.61
CA ARG A 408 -6.19 28.39 -18.79
C ARG A 408 -6.92 28.31 -17.44
N PRO A 409 -8.24 28.54 -17.41
CA PRO A 409 -9.05 28.23 -16.24
C PRO A 409 -9.01 26.72 -15.91
N ALA A 410 -9.25 26.38 -14.64
CA ALA A 410 -9.31 24.99 -14.19
C ALA A 410 -10.46 24.21 -14.84
N SER A 411 -11.59 24.86 -15.08
CA SER A 411 -12.77 24.27 -15.71
C SER A 411 -13.51 25.28 -16.57
N GLY A 412 -13.85 24.88 -17.81
CA GLY A 412 -14.55 25.75 -18.75
C GLY A 412 -13.71 26.93 -19.22
N GLY A 413 -14.27 27.71 -20.15
CA GLY A 413 -13.61 28.90 -20.70
C GLY A 413 -14.03 29.17 -22.14
N THR A 414 -13.67 30.34 -22.60
CA THR A 414 -13.78 30.79 -23.99
C THR A 414 -12.41 30.74 -24.65
N LYS A 415 -12.35 30.83 -25.98
CA LYS A 415 -11.10 30.81 -26.74
C LYS A 415 -10.04 31.79 -26.21
N ALA A 416 -10.45 32.99 -25.78
CA ALA A 416 -9.55 34.02 -25.26
C ALA A 416 -8.92 33.67 -23.90
N ASP A 417 -9.51 32.72 -23.17
CA ASP A 417 -9.01 32.27 -21.86
C ASP A 417 -7.84 31.28 -21.99
N TYR A 418 -7.54 30.80 -23.20
CA TYR A 418 -6.48 29.84 -23.47
C TYR A 418 -5.31 30.52 -24.20
N THR A 419 -4.13 30.50 -23.60
CA THR A 419 -2.91 31.00 -24.23
C THR A 419 -1.69 30.24 -23.73
N LEU A 420 -0.61 30.30 -24.51
CA LEU A 420 0.67 29.71 -24.14
C LEU A 420 1.64 30.82 -23.74
N SER A 421 2.47 30.54 -22.75
CA SER A 421 3.59 31.42 -22.37
C SER A 421 4.87 30.61 -22.20
N LEU A 422 6.02 31.29 -22.32
CA LEU A 422 7.32 30.72 -21.98
C LEU A 422 7.96 31.57 -20.89
N GLU A 423 8.35 30.96 -19.79
CA GLU A 423 8.95 31.63 -18.64
C GLU A 423 10.36 31.11 -18.36
N ASP A 424 11.27 32.00 -17.97
CA ASP A 424 12.57 31.61 -17.43
C ASP A 424 12.43 31.10 -15.99
N VAL A 425 12.80 29.84 -15.73
CA VAL A 425 12.59 29.19 -14.44
C VAL A 425 13.43 29.80 -13.31
N GLU A 426 14.59 30.38 -13.65
CA GLU A 426 15.49 30.98 -12.66
C GLU A 426 15.01 32.36 -12.24
N THR A 427 14.59 33.21 -13.18
CA THR A 427 14.20 34.59 -12.89
C THR A 427 12.69 34.80 -12.73
N GLY A 428 11.87 33.81 -13.07
CA GLY A 428 10.40 33.94 -13.13
C GLY A 428 9.91 34.92 -14.18
N ARG A 429 10.75 35.25 -15.17
CA ARG A 429 10.44 36.27 -16.18
C ARG A 429 9.71 35.63 -17.35
N GLU A 430 8.51 36.10 -17.65
CA GLU A 430 7.81 35.77 -18.90
C GLU A 430 8.62 36.31 -20.10
N LEU A 431 8.98 35.41 -21.02
CA LEU A 431 9.76 35.71 -22.21
C LEU A 431 8.85 36.03 -23.40
N VAL A 432 7.71 35.35 -23.50
CA VAL A 432 6.72 35.50 -24.57
C VAL A 432 5.38 34.91 -24.15
N ARG A 433 4.30 35.45 -24.74
CA ARG A 433 2.94 34.93 -24.70
C ARG A 433 2.36 34.90 -26.11
N PHE A 434 1.73 33.80 -26.51
CA PHE A 434 1.30 33.55 -27.89
C PHE A 434 0.19 32.49 -27.94
N ALA A 435 -0.28 32.17 -29.16
CA ALA A 435 -1.24 31.10 -29.44
C ALA A 435 -2.55 31.18 -28.63
N GLU A 436 -3.31 32.28 -28.80
CA GLU A 436 -4.67 32.39 -28.25
C GLU A 436 -5.57 31.28 -28.80
N GLY A 437 -6.34 30.63 -27.92
CA GLY A 437 -7.20 29.50 -28.25
C GLY A 437 -6.49 28.14 -28.28
N TYR A 438 -5.28 28.04 -27.73
CA TYR A 438 -4.49 26.80 -27.71
C TYR A 438 -4.02 26.43 -26.31
N SER A 439 -3.96 25.13 -26.04
CA SER A 439 -3.53 24.59 -24.75
C SER A 439 -3.08 23.12 -24.88
N LEU A 440 -2.97 22.40 -23.75
CA LEU A 440 -2.59 20.97 -23.70
C LEU A 440 -1.28 20.68 -24.44
N ALA A 441 -0.34 21.61 -24.31
CA ALA A 441 0.78 21.72 -25.22
C ALA A 441 2.04 20.99 -24.72
N SER A 442 2.86 20.56 -25.67
CA SER A 442 4.27 20.21 -25.42
C SER A 442 5.21 21.10 -26.21
N ALA A 443 6.48 21.11 -25.82
CA ALA A 443 7.50 21.90 -26.48
C ALA A 443 8.81 21.13 -26.65
N ILE A 444 9.54 21.41 -27.73
CA ILE A 444 10.88 20.88 -27.99
C ILE A 444 11.72 21.96 -28.69
N VAL A 445 13.02 22.02 -28.36
CA VAL A 445 13.98 22.88 -29.07
C VAL A 445 14.84 22.01 -29.97
N HIS A 446 14.87 22.32 -31.26
CA HIS A 446 15.69 21.62 -32.25
C HIS A 446 16.43 22.62 -33.13
N LYS A 447 17.76 22.48 -33.22
CA LYS A 447 18.64 23.33 -34.05
C LYS A 447 18.40 24.84 -33.86
N GLY A 448 18.20 25.27 -32.61
CA GLY A 448 18.00 26.69 -32.25
C GLY A 448 16.59 27.24 -32.51
N THR A 449 15.65 26.40 -32.94
CA THR A 449 14.23 26.76 -33.12
C THR A 449 13.42 26.08 -32.02
N ILE A 450 12.52 26.81 -31.38
CA ILE A 450 11.50 26.22 -30.49
C ILE A 450 10.31 25.80 -31.33
N TYR A 451 9.81 24.59 -31.07
CA TYR A 451 8.59 24.03 -31.63
C TYR A 451 7.63 23.75 -30.48
N VAL A 452 6.38 24.17 -30.62
CA VAL A 452 5.32 23.97 -29.64
C VAL A 452 4.14 23.31 -30.32
N PHE A 453 3.65 22.21 -29.77
CA PHE A 453 2.54 21.42 -30.30
C PHE A 453 1.38 21.53 -29.33
N ALA A 454 0.25 22.08 -29.78
CA ALA A 454 -0.87 22.42 -28.91
C ALA A 454 -2.21 22.03 -29.54
N ALA A 455 -3.15 21.58 -28.72
CA ALA A 455 -4.52 21.32 -29.13
C ALA A 455 -5.28 22.64 -29.32
N ARG A 456 -6.06 22.74 -30.39
CA ARG A 456 -6.91 23.91 -30.67
C ARG A 456 -8.23 23.80 -29.91
N PHE A 457 -8.56 24.83 -29.13
CA PHE A 457 -9.87 24.98 -28.51
C PHE A 457 -10.86 25.64 -29.46
N GLU A 458 -11.93 24.93 -29.82
CA GLU A 458 -12.98 25.42 -30.71
C GLU A 458 -14.31 24.77 -30.33
N SER A 459 -15.41 25.54 -30.37
CA SER A 459 -16.77 25.05 -30.09
C SER A 459 -16.94 24.31 -28.74
N GLY A 460 -16.15 24.68 -27.73
CA GLY A 460 -16.24 24.12 -26.39
C GLY A 460 -15.43 22.85 -26.17
N ASP A 461 -14.59 22.43 -27.12
CA ASP A 461 -13.77 21.21 -27.00
C ASP A 461 -12.40 21.35 -27.69
N TRP A 462 -11.55 20.33 -27.51
CA TRP A 462 -10.21 20.23 -28.07
C TRP A 462 -10.22 19.49 -29.41
N ASN A 463 -9.47 20.03 -30.38
CA ASN A 463 -9.53 19.57 -31.77
C ASN A 463 -8.15 19.14 -32.28
N ASP A 464 -7.76 19.58 -33.48
CA ASP A 464 -6.48 19.24 -34.11
C ASP A 464 -5.25 19.68 -33.29
N VAL A 465 -4.10 19.03 -33.53
CA VAL A 465 -2.80 19.47 -33.01
C VAL A 465 -2.16 20.45 -33.99
N THR A 466 -1.87 21.66 -33.52
CA THR A 466 -1.19 22.72 -34.26
C THR A 466 0.24 22.88 -33.75
N MET A 467 1.19 22.95 -34.68
CA MET A 467 2.57 23.29 -34.42
C MET A 467 2.78 24.79 -34.57
N PHE A 468 3.49 25.39 -33.62
CA PHE A 468 4.01 26.74 -33.65
C PHE A 468 5.54 26.67 -33.61
N LYS A 469 6.24 27.44 -34.45
CA LYS A 469 7.71 27.49 -34.41
C LYS A 469 8.25 28.90 -34.45
N SER A 470 9.36 29.13 -33.73
CA SER A 470 10.07 30.40 -33.70
C SER A 470 11.56 30.24 -33.43
N LYS A 471 12.39 31.12 -34.00
CA LYS A 471 13.83 31.22 -33.73
C LYS A 471 14.18 32.33 -32.74
N ASP A 472 13.27 33.29 -32.55
CA ASP A 472 13.53 34.52 -31.81
C ASP A 472 12.47 34.86 -30.75
N LEU A 473 11.43 34.03 -30.62
CA LEU A 473 10.24 34.22 -29.78
C LEU A 473 9.39 35.45 -30.16
N LYS A 474 9.64 36.05 -31.32
CA LYS A 474 8.91 37.24 -31.82
C LYS A 474 8.10 36.90 -33.06
N HIS A 475 8.74 36.23 -34.01
CA HIS A 475 8.10 35.80 -35.25
C HIS A 475 7.73 34.32 -35.13
N TRP A 476 6.45 34.03 -35.38
CA TRP A 476 5.88 32.69 -35.21
C TRP A 476 5.25 32.22 -36.51
N GLU A 477 5.59 31.00 -36.92
CA GLU A 477 4.87 30.27 -37.97
C GLU A 477 3.96 29.23 -37.31
N GLN A 478 2.80 28.96 -37.91
CA GLN A 478 1.87 27.94 -37.41
C GLN A 478 1.38 27.00 -38.51
N LYS A 479 1.13 25.72 -38.18
CA LYS A 479 0.62 24.70 -39.10
C LYS A 479 -0.15 23.61 -38.34
N VAL A 480 -1.32 23.23 -38.82
CA VAL A 480 -2.01 22.02 -38.32
C VAL A 480 -1.20 20.79 -38.76
N VAL A 481 -0.74 20.00 -37.80
CA VAL A 481 0.17 18.87 -38.04
C VAL A 481 -0.47 17.50 -37.79
N VAL A 482 -1.46 17.42 -36.91
CA VAL A 482 -2.29 16.22 -36.74
C VAL A 482 -3.74 16.65 -36.80
N LYS A 483 -4.44 16.20 -37.84
CA LYS A 483 -5.87 16.47 -38.03
C LYS A 483 -6.71 15.46 -37.26
N GLN A 484 -7.83 15.91 -36.71
CA GLN A 484 -8.82 15.06 -36.08
C GLN A 484 -9.64 14.27 -37.12
N GLU A 485 -10.03 13.05 -36.77
CA GLU A 485 -10.77 12.12 -37.65
C GLU A 485 -11.98 11.54 -36.90
N GLY A 486 -12.98 12.38 -36.60
CA GLY A 486 -14.15 11.95 -35.82
C GLY A 486 -13.86 11.70 -34.34
N GLU A 487 -12.74 12.24 -33.86
CA GLU A 487 -12.23 12.18 -32.49
C GLU A 487 -11.87 13.61 -32.05
N HIS A 488 -11.73 13.82 -30.75
CA HIS A 488 -11.09 14.99 -30.15
C HIS A 488 -9.67 14.62 -29.75
N LEU A 489 -8.72 15.53 -29.96
CA LEU A 489 -7.32 15.35 -29.57
C LEU A 489 -6.99 16.28 -28.42
N PHE A 490 -6.27 15.77 -27.43
CA PHE A 490 -5.97 16.46 -26.18
C PHE A 490 -4.46 16.68 -26.04
N ASN A 491 -3.89 16.30 -24.89
CA ASN A 491 -2.46 16.43 -24.61
C ASN A 491 -1.60 15.72 -25.66
N SER A 492 -0.49 16.35 -26.01
CA SER A 492 0.53 15.76 -26.88
C SER A 492 1.91 15.91 -26.27
N SER A 493 2.83 15.00 -26.61
CA SER A 493 4.25 15.10 -26.28
C SER A 493 5.11 14.65 -27.46
N VAL A 494 6.18 15.40 -27.71
CA VAL A 494 7.13 15.12 -28.80
C VAL A 494 8.52 14.81 -28.25
N CYS A 495 9.20 13.81 -28.82
CA CYS A 495 10.61 13.56 -28.58
C CYS A 495 11.39 13.31 -29.87
N ALA A 496 12.68 13.67 -29.86
CA ALA A 496 13.63 13.29 -30.89
C ALA A 496 14.02 11.81 -30.77
N THR A 497 14.30 11.17 -31.89
CA THR A 497 14.79 9.79 -32.03
C THR A 497 15.96 9.77 -33.02
N PRO A 498 16.69 8.64 -33.15
CA PRO A 498 17.73 8.50 -34.17
C PRO A 498 17.23 8.69 -35.61
N ASN A 499 15.94 8.46 -35.86
CA ASN A 499 15.32 8.45 -37.19
C ASN A 499 14.39 9.64 -37.44
N GLY A 500 14.41 10.67 -36.58
CA GLY A 500 13.51 11.82 -36.66
C GLY A 500 12.83 12.11 -35.33
N PHE A 501 11.51 12.12 -35.32
CA PHE A 501 10.69 12.53 -34.17
C PHE A 501 9.45 11.64 -34.04
N VAL A 502 9.01 11.47 -32.80
CA VAL A 502 7.77 10.79 -32.43
C VAL A 502 6.91 11.75 -31.62
N MET A 503 5.61 11.71 -31.87
CA MET A 503 4.57 12.37 -31.09
C MET A 503 3.68 11.29 -30.48
N ALA A 504 3.49 11.34 -29.17
CA ALA A 504 2.38 10.69 -28.50
C ALA A 504 1.27 11.74 -28.34
N TYR A 505 0.03 11.38 -28.65
CA TYR A 505 -1.11 12.28 -28.51
C TYR A 505 -2.35 11.54 -28.00
N GLU A 506 -3.07 12.20 -27.12
CA GLU A 506 -4.27 11.68 -26.47
C GLU A 506 -5.50 11.88 -27.35
N SER A 507 -6.40 10.90 -27.36
CA SER A 507 -7.62 10.89 -28.16
C SER A 507 -8.80 10.25 -27.42
N ASN A 508 -10.02 10.67 -27.75
CA ASN A 508 -11.27 9.99 -27.37
C ASN A 508 -11.92 9.22 -28.54
N ASP A 509 -11.12 8.72 -29.48
CA ASP A 509 -11.55 7.80 -30.54
C ASP A 509 -12.51 6.73 -29.98
N GLN A 510 -13.72 6.69 -30.52
CA GLN A 510 -14.81 5.84 -29.99
C GLN A 510 -14.52 4.34 -30.09
N LYS A 511 -13.46 3.93 -30.82
CA LYS A 511 -12.99 2.55 -30.88
C LYS A 511 -12.34 2.07 -29.59
N TYR A 512 -11.91 3.00 -28.73
CA TYR A 512 -11.12 2.70 -27.53
C TYR A 512 -11.75 3.32 -26.29
N THR A 513 -11.18 2.99 -25.12
CA THR A 513 -11.50 3.70 -23.89
C THR A 513 -11.12 5.18 -24.04
N PRO A 514 -11.97 6.15 -23.66
CA PRO A 514 -11.64 7.57 -23.78
C PRO A 514 -10.31 7.92 -23.13
N PHE A 515 -9.59 8.87 -23.74
CA PHE A 515 -8.23 9.26 -23.37
C PHE A 515 -7.23 8.11 -23.59
N THR A 516 -7.23 7.58 -24.80
CA THR A 516 -6.25 6.60 -25.29
C THR A 516 -5.08 7.32 -25.99
N ILE A 517 -3.87 6.79 -25.90
CA ILE A 517 -2.67 7.39 -26.52
C ILE A 517 -2.42 6.77 -27.90
N LYS A 518 -2.36 7.62 -28.93
CA LYS A 518 -1.99 7.30 -30.31
C LYS A 518 -0.64 7.92 -30.63
N PHE A 519 -0.01 7.50 -31.74
CA PHE A 519 1.32 7.97 -32.13
C PHE A 519 1.39 8.49 -33.56
N ALA A 520 2.33 9.40 -33.80
CA ALA A 520 2.71 9.89 -35.12
C ALA A 520 4.23 10.07 -35.22
N THR A 521 4.77 10.07 -36.44
CA THR A 521 6.20 10.26 -36.70
C THR A 521 6.45 11.41 -37.67
N SER A 522 7.61 12.05 -37.54
CA SER A 522 8.05 13.11 -38.45
C SER A 522 9.57 13.05 -38.63
N SER A 523 10.06 13.47 -39.81
CA SER A 523 11.50 13.67 -40.05
C SER A 523 11.95 15.13 -39.81
N ASP A 524 11.01 16.07 -39.73
CA ASP A 524 11.30 17.52 -39.79
C ASP A 524 10.52 18.38 -38.77
N LEU A 525 9.68 17.77 -37.93
CA LEU A 525 8.74 18.41 -36.97
C LEU A 525 7.55 19.13 -37.62
N GLU A 526 7.46 19.19 -38.95
CA GLU A 526 6.44 19.95 -39.68
C GLU A 526 5.48 19.06 -40.48
N ASN A 527 5.95 17.89 -40.93
CA ASN A 527 5.19 16.92 -41.68
C ASN A 527 5.10 15.62 -40.87
N TRP A 528 3.88 15.26 -40.48
CA TRP A 528 3.61 14.15 -39.57
C TRP A 528 2.79 13.06 -40.24
N SER A 529 3.13 11.81 -39.95
CA SER A 529 2.39 10.61 -40.39
C SER A 529 1.88 9.86 -39.17
N LYS A 530 0.56 9.65 -39.09
CA LYS A 530 -0.07 8.86 -38.02
C LYS A 530 0.37 7.40 -38.11
N LEU A 531 0.44 6.74 -36.97
CA LEU A 531 0.71 5.31 -36.83
C LEU A 531 -0.55 4.60 -36.32
N PRO A 532 -1.50 4.21 -37.21
CA PRO A 532 -2.81 3.71 -36.80
C PRO A 532 -2.75 2.38 -36.03
N GLU A 533 -1.74 1.55 -36.30
CA GLU A 533 -1.54 0.25 -35.65
C GLU A 533 -0.79 0.35 -34.31
N THR A 534 -0.46 1.56 -33.84
CA THR A 534 0.24 1.77 -32.58
C THR A 534 -0.64 2.58 -31.64
N VAL A 535 -1.13 1.91 -30.60
CA VAL A 535 -2.02 2.49 -29.60
C VAL A 535 -1.59 1.99 -28.23
N PHE A 536 -1.59 2.88 -27.24
CA PHE A 536 -1.30 2.55 -25.85
C PHE A 536 -2.52 2.87 -24.97
N GLY A 537 -2.91 1.89 -24.15
CA GLY A 537 -4.05 2.05 -23.23
C GLY A 537 -5.43 1.87 -23.86
N ALA A 538 -5.55 1.17 -25.00
CA ALA A 538 -6.83 1.00 -25.70
C ALA A 538 -8.00 0.48 -24.82
N ASP A 539 -7.68 -0.29 -23.79
CA ASP A 539 -8.60 -0.98 -22.88
C ASP A 539 -8.82 -0.26 -21.53
N ARG A 540 -8.23 0.92 -21.32
CA ARG A 540 -8.29 1.64 -20.03
C ARG A 540 -8.04 3.13 -20.18
N TYR A 541 -8.22 3.88 -19.09
CA TYR A 541 -7.87 5.30 -19.05
C TYR A 541 -6.34 5.48 -19.10
N ALA A 542 -5.82 6.18 -20.11
CA ALA A 542 -4.39 6.43 -20.27
C ALA A 542 -4.13 7.83 -20.84
N ALA A 543 -4.20 8.86 -19.99
CA ALA A 543 -4.14 10.26 -20.42
C ALA A 543 -2.74 10.88 -20.24
N CYS A 544 -2.60 12.16 -20.60
CA CYS A 544 -1.48 13.04 -20.31
C CYS A 544 -0.10 12.46 -20.73
N PRO A 545 0.09 12.02 -21.99
CA PRO A 545 1.33 11.37 -22.40
C PRO A 545 2.53 12.32 -22.33
N CYS A 546 3.63 11.86 -21.73
CA CYS A 546 4.97 12.42 -21.91
C CYS A 546 5.92 11.34 -22.42
N ILE A 547 6.38 11.49 -23.66
CA ILE A 547 7.26 10.54 -24.33
C ILE A 547 8.70 11.04 -24.39
N ARG A 548 9.67 10.17 -24.10
CA ARG A 548 11.11 10.41 -24.24
C ARG A 548 11.80 9.21 -24.87
N PHE A 549 12.81 9.45 -25.70
CA PHE A 549 13.67 8.39 -26.22
C PHE A 549 15.04 8.44 -25.57
N VAL A 550 15.41 7.41 -24.83
CA VAL A 550 16.67 7.36 -24.07
C VAL A 550 17.28 5.96 -24.20
N LYS A 551 18.57 5.90 -24.57
CA LYS A 551 19.34 4.64 -24.68
C LYS A 551 18.61 3.51 -25.44
N GLY A 552 17.97 3.83 -26.55
CA GLY A 552 17.31 2.83 -27.41
C GLY A 552 15.90 2.41 -26.96
N ASN A 553 15.31 3.07 -25.96
CA ASN A 553 13.94 2.83 -25.53
C ASN A 553 13.12 4.12 -25.55
N TYR A 554 11.87 3.99 -25.95
CA TYR A 554 10.82 4.94 -25.64
C TYR A 554 10.41 4.74 -24.18
N TYR A 555 10.29 5.84 -23.44
CA TYR A 555 9.70 5.92 -22.12
C TYR A 555 8.46 6.78 -22.22
N LEU A 556 7.34 6.29 -21.71
CA LEU A 556 6.05 6.96 -21.71
C LEU A 556 5.60 7.12 -20.27
N LEU A 557 5.62 8.36 -19.77
CA LEU A 557 4.85 8.74 -18.59
C LEU A 557 3.41 8.99 -19.04
N TYR A 558 2.44 8.56 -18.25
CA TYR A 558 1.03 8.71 -18.57
C TYR A 558 0.17 8.60 -17.29
N LEU A 559 -1.06 9.11 -17.33
CA LEU A 559 -1.99 9.11 -16.21
C LEU A 559 -2.91 7.88 -16.24
N GLU A 560 -2.98 7.16 -15.14
CA GLU A 560 -3.99 6.12 -14.89
C GLU A 560 -5.09 6.68 -13.99
N HIS A 561 -6.35 6.33 -14.30
CA HIS A 561 -7.46 6.52 -13.38
C HIS A 561 -7.68 5.21 -12.62
N ARG A 562 -7.38 5.25 -11.31
CA ARG A 562 -7.50 4.07 -10.45
C ARG A 562 -8.98 3.82 -10.21
N THR A 563 -9.37 2.55 -10.21
CA THR A 563 -10.70 2.11 -9.80
C THR A 563 -10.55 0.96 -8.81
N PRO A 564 -11.48 0.81 -7.86
CA PRO A 564 -12.68 1.64 -7.67
C PRO A 564 -12.40 2.94 -6.86
N ARG A 565 -11.15 3.18 -6.43
CA ARG A 565 -10.74 4.44 -5.77
C ARG A 565 -10.59 5.57 -6.78
N TRP A 566 -11.42 6.61 -6.73
CA TRP A 566 -11.34 7.79 -7.63
C TRP A 566 -10.06 8.64 -7.41
N VAL A 567 -8.92 8.14 -7.88
CA VAL A 567 -7.57 8.74 -7.75
C VAL A 567 -6.84 8.61 -9.08
N PHE A 568 -6.09 9.65 -9.45
CA PHE A 568 -5.34 9.74 -10.70
C PHE A 568 -3.84 9.77 -10.40
N GLU A 569 -3.10 8.81 -10.94
CA GLU A 569 -1.69 8.59 -10.64
C GLU A 569 -0.87 8.50 -11.94
N THR A 570 0.34 9.07 -11.95
CA THR A 570 1.23 8.95 -13.11
C THR A 570 1.98 7.62 -13.06
N TYR A 571 1.93 6.90 -14.18
CA TYR A 571 2.60 5.63 -14.44
C TYR A 571 3.70 5.83 -15.48
N LEU A 572 4.61 4.85 -15.54
CA LEU A 572 5.71 4.76 -16.49
C LEU A 572 5.66 3.43 -17.23
N ALA A 573 5.80 3.50 -18.55
CA ALA A 573 6.02 2.35 -19.43
C ALA A 573 7.25 2.57 -20.30
N ARG A 574 7.84 1.49 -20.81
CA ARG A 574 8.89 1.56 -21.83
C ARG A 574 8.62 0.63 -23.02
N SER A 575 9.13 1.00 -24.18
CA SER A 575 9.01 0.21 -25.41
C SER A 575 10.23 0.40 -26.31
N LYS A 576 10.51 -0.57 -27.18
CA LYS A 576 11.51 -0.45 -28.25
C LYS A 576 10.90 -0.07 -29.60
N ASP A 577 9.60 -0.30 -29.78
CA ASP A 577 8.92 -0.30 -31.08
C ASP A 577 7.58 0.47 -31.09
N LEU A 578 7.20 1.08 -29.96
CA LEU A 578 5.90 1.74 -29.70
C LEU A 578 4.67 0.81 -29.72
N LYS A 579 4.88 -0.50 -29.88
CA LYS A 579 3.83 -1.52 -29.94
C LYS A 579 3.83 -2.37 -28.68
N SER A 580 5.00 -2.87 -28.34
CA SER A 580 5.23 -3.76 -27.21
C SER A 580 5.68 -2.92 -26.01
N TRP A 581 4.82 -2.82 -24.99
CA TRP A 581 5.07 -1.98 -23.82
C TRP A 581 5.31 -2.82 -22.56
N GLN A 582 6.36 -2.47 -21.82
CA GLN A 582 6.63 -3.00 -20.49
C GLN A 582 6.29 -1.91 -19.46
N LEU A 583 5.37 -2.21 -18.53
CA LEU A 583 5.11 -1.35 -17.38
C LEU A 583 6.27 -1.39 -16.39
N SER A 584 6.57 -0.24 -15.78
CA SER A 584 7.50 -0.16 -14.67
C SER A 584 6.98 -0.96 -13.47
N PRO A 585 7.80 -1.87 -12.88
CA PRO A 585 7.43 -2.57 -11.66
C PRO A 585 7.35 -1.63 -10.44
N ALA A 586 7.91 -0.42 -10.55
CA ALA A 586 7.85 0.63 -9.53
C ALA A 586 6.62 1.56 -9.66
N ASN A 587 5.68 1.29 -10.58
CA ASN A 587 4.47 2.11 -10.74
C ASN A 587 3.54 2.10 -9.51
N PRO A 588 2.82 3.18 -9.18
CA PRO A 588 2.89 4.51 -9.79
C PRO A 588 4.21 5.23 -9.50
N ILE A 589 4.64 6.08 -10.43
CA ILE A 589 5.81 6.94 -10.21
C ILE A 589 5.45 8.25 -9.49
N LEU A 590 4.20 8.72 -9.63
CA LEU A 590 3.63 9.82 -8.86
C LEU A 590 2.24 9.44 -8.33
N THR A 591 2.02 9.68 -7.05
CA THR A 591 0.74 9.54 -6.35
C THR A 591 0.46 10.86 -5.62
N PRO A 592 -0.79 11.36 -5.60
CA PRO A 592 -1.15 12.54 -4.83
C PRO A 592 -0.76 12.41 -3.35
N GLY A 593 -0.10 13.42 -2.79
CA GLY A 593 0.14 13.54 -1.36
C GLY A 593 -1.07 14.12 -0.59
N LEU A 594 -0.93 14.24 0.73
CA LEU A 594 -1.99 14.70 1.65
C LEU A 594 -2.71 15.99 1.22
N ASN A 595 -1.99 16.92 0.56
CA ASN A 595 -2.50 18.24 0.17
C ASN A 595 -2.50 18.45 -1.35
N ASP A 596 -2.47 17.35 -2.13
CA ASP A 596 -2.42 17.38 -3.60
C ASP A 596 -3.80 17.11 -4.23
N GLY A 597 -4.84 16.86 -3.43
CA GLY A 597 -6.14 16.43 -3.93
C GLY A 597 -6.12 14.97 -4.34
N VAL A 598 -6.76 14.64 -5.45
CA VAL A 598 -6.86 13.25 -5.96
C VAL A 598 -6.06 13.03 -7.24
N ASN A 599 -5.24 14.00 -7.63
CA ASN A 599 -4.60 14.03 -8.94
C ASN A 599 -3.10 14.26 -8.89
N ALA A 600 -2.37 13.52 -9.72
CA ALA A 600 -0.97 13.72 -10.06
C ALA A 600 -0.80 13.46 -11.57
N SER A 601 -1.21 14.42 -12.39
CA SER A 601 -1.33 14.33 -13.87
C SER A 601 -0.34 15.21 -14.62
N ASP A 602 -0.48 15.25 -15.94
CA ASP A 602 0.26 16.13 -16.85
C ASP A 602 1.77 16.14 -16.59
N PRO A 603 2.40 14.96 -16.47
CA PRO A 603 3.82 14.90 -16.24
C PRO A 603 4.57 15.45 -17.45
N ASP A 604 5.61 16.25 -17.24
CA ASP A 604 6.61 16.49 -18.26
C ASP A 604 8.02 16.58 -17.67
N ILE A 605 9.00 16.04 -18.38
CA ILE A 605 10.32 15.72 -17.84
C ILE A 605 11.46 16.10 -18.77
N LEU A 606 12.55 16.64 -18.23
CA LEU A 606 13.79 16.81 -18.99
C LEU A 606 15.04 16.62 -18.14
N GLU A 607 16.17 16.48 -18.83
CA GLU A 607 17.48 16.67 -18.24
C GLU A 607 17.97 18.11 -18.40
N PHE A 608 18.47 18.71 -17.33
CA PHE A 608 19.17 19.99 -17.38
C PHE A 608 20.36 19.98 -16.39
N LYS A 609 21.55 20.34 -16.88
CA LYS A 609 22.80 20.37 -16.09
C LYS A 609 23.04 19.08 -15.27
N GLY A 610 22.78 17.91 -15.87
CA GLY A 610 22.99 16.60 -15.25
C GLY A 610 21.95 16.18 -14.21
N LYS A 611 20.89 16.97 -14.02
CA LYS A 611 19.75 16.66 -13.15
C LYS A 611 18.50 16.41 -13.97
N THR A 612 17.60 15.61 -13.43
CA THR A 612 16.28 15.35 -14.03
C THR A 612 15.24 16.21 -13.33
N TYR A 613 14.50 16.99 -14.11
CA TYR A 613 13.41 17.85 -13.64
C TYR A 613 12.10 17.26 -14.16
N LEU A 614 11.20 16.93 -13.23
CA LEU A 614 9.85 16.45 -13.50
C LEU A 614 8.85 17.49 -13.00
N TYR A 615 7.98 17.95 -13.88
CA TYR A 615 6.85 18.81 -13.56
C TYR A 615 5.56 18.01 -13.69
N TYR A 616 4.58 18.29 -12.86
CA TYR A 616 3.28 17.62 -12.90
C TYR A 616 2.21 18.45 -12.21
N THR A 617 0.95 18.18 -12.52
CA THR A 617 -0.20 18.86 -11.95
C THR A 617 -0.78 18.07 -10.79
N VAL A 618 -1.15 18.77 -9.72
CA VAL A 618 -1.99 18.24 -8.65
C VAL A 618 -3.31 18.99 -8.57
N GLY A 619 -4.37 18.38 -8.05
CA GLY A 619 -5.71 18.96 -8.06
C GLY A 619 -6.83 17.99 -7.73
N ASP A 620 -8.06 18.45 -7.93
CA ASP A 620 -9.28 17.65 -7.71
C ASP A 620 -9.94 17.19 -9.02
N GLN A 621 -9.30 17.41 -10.17
CA GLN A 621 -9.83 17.13 -11.52
C GLN A 621 -11.12 17.90 -11.86
N ARG A 622 -11.49 18.93 -11.08
CA ARG A 622 -12.77 19.63 -11.22
C ARG A 622 -12.67 21.14 -11.07
N THR A 623 -12.17 21.62 -9.95
CA THR A 623 -12.28 23.02 -9.54
C THR A 623 -10.94 23.70 -9.38
N TRP A 624 -9.85 22.96 -9.15
CA TRP A 624 -8.54 23.55 -8.97
C TRP A 624 -7.40 22.64 -9.42
N SER A 625 -6.31 23.28 -9.83
CA SER A 625 -5.05 22.65 -10.14
C SER A 625 -3.88 23.50 -9.63
N LYS A 626 -2.76 22.84 -9.33
CA LYS A 626 -1.49 23.47 -8.96
C LYS A 626 -0.34 22.72 -9.62
N LEU A 627 0.67 23.48 -10.03
CA LEU A 627 1.89 22.91 -10.53
C LEU A 627 2.78 22.40 -9.39
N ARG A 628 3.40 21.25 -9.58
CA ARG A 628 4.48 20.70 -8.75
C ARG A 628 5.73 20.50 -9.59
N ARG A 629 6.87 20.57 -8.91
CA ARG A 629 8.18 20.19 -9.46
C ARG A 629 8.80 19.13 -8.57
N SER A 630 9.46 18.17 -9.17
CA SER A 630 10.33 17.24 -8.47
C SER A 630 11.66 17.15 -9.21
N VAL A 631 12.74 17.06 -8.45
CA VAL A 631 14.09 17.01 -9.00
C VAL A 631 14.79 15.76 -8.51
N ALA A 632 15.42 15.05 -9.43
CA ALA A 632 16.35 13.97 -9.12
C ALA A 632 17.77 14.41 -9.49
N ASP A 633 18.72 14.23 -8.57
CA ASP A 633 20.14 14.57 -8.73
C ASP A 633 20.89 13.52 -9.60
N VAL A 634 20.26 13.08 -10.69
CA VAL A 634 20.80 12.14 -11.67
C VAL A 634 20.38 12.51 -13.10
N PRO A 635 21.16 12.12 -14.13
CA PRO A 635 20.76 12.25 -15.53
C PRO A 635 19.48 11.45 -15.85
N LEU A 636 18.75 11.87 -16.88
CA LEU A 636 17.45 11.30 -17.26
C LEU A 636 17.54 9.81 -17.58
N SER A 637 18.67 9.37 -18.13
CA SER A 637 18.90 7.95 -18.37
C SER A 637 18.99 7.11 -17.09
N LYS A 638 19.71 7.58 -16.07
CA LYS A 638 19.80 6.90 -14.78
C LYS A 638 18.47 6.95 -14.02
N PHE A 639 17.74 8.06 -14.16
CA PHE A 639 16.41 8.20 -13.62
C PHE A 639 15.50 7.08 -14.15
N PHE A 640 15.39 6.93 -15.47
CA PHE A 640 14.57 5.89 -16.07
C PHE A 640 15.08 4.47 -15.78
N ASP A 641 16.39 4.22 -15.84
CA ASP A 641 16.97 2.91 -15.54
C ASP A 641 16.55 2.42 -14.14
N GLY A 642 16.49 3.33 -13.15
CA GLY A 642 16.10 3.02 -11.78
C GLY A 642 14.72 2.37 -11.65
N TYR A 643 13.72 2.86 -12.40
CA TYR A 643 12.34 2.35 -12.33
C TYR A 643 12.18 0.94 -12.95
N PHE A 644 13.19 0.42 -13.64
CA PHE A 644 13.13 -0.90 -14.28
C PHE A 644 14.20 -1.89 -13.77
N SER A 645 15.14 -1.45 -12.91
CA SER A 645 16.29 -2.27 -12.52
C SER A 645 16.05 -3.26 -11.37
N GLY A 646 14.84 -3.33 -10.80
CA GLY A 646 14.59 -4.11 -9.58
C GLY A 646 15.33 -3.52 -8.36
N LEU A 647 14.79 -3.74 -7.16
CA LEU A 647 15.38 -3.26 -5.92
C LEU A 647 16.64 -4.06 -5.56
N ASN A 648 17.80 -3.73 -6.15
CA ASN A 648 19.08 -4.10 -5.56
C ASN A 648 19.38 -3.12 -4.42
N ILE A 649 18.71 -3.29 -3.28
CA ILE A 649 19.10 -2.60 -2.05
C ILE A 649 20.42 -3.22 -1.60
N ALA A 650 21.53 -2.58 -1.99
CA ALA A 650 22.77 -2.75 -1.27
C ALA A 650 22.48 -2.38 0.20
N LYS A 651 22.55 -3.36 1.11
CA LYS A 651 22.46 -3.16 2.55
C LYS A 651 23.40 -2.02 2.93
N GLN A 652 22.86 -0.84 3.23
CA GLN A 652 23.59 0.10 4.06
C GLN A 652 23.57 -0.48 5.47
N SER A 653 24.72 -1.01 5.88
CA SER A 653 24.95 -1.47 7.25
C SER A 653 24.55 -0.36 8.23
N PRO A 654 23.79 -0.66 9.29
CA PRO A 654 23.55 0.32 10.33
C PRO A 654 24.89 0.66 10.97
N THR A 655 25.30 1.92 10.85
CA THR A 655 26.35 2.49 11.69
C THR A 655 25.97 2.25 13.13
N ALA A 656 26.76 1.42 13.81
CA ALA A 656 26.70 1.25 15.26
C ALA A 656 26.89 2.63 15.90
N VAL A 657 25.86 3.11 16.59
CA VAL A 657 25.98 4.20 17.53
C VAL A 657 26.73 3.63 18.74
N LYS A 658 27.89 4.22 19.04
CA LYS A 658 28.63 4.00 20.28
C LYS A 658 27.95 4.69 21.44
#